data_AF-A0A252EDI6-F1
#
_entry.id   AF-A0A252EDI6-F1
#
_cell.length_a   1.000
_cell.length_b   1.000
_cell.length_c   1.000
_cell.angle_alpha   90.00
_cell.angle_beta   90.00
_cell.angle_gamma   90.00
#
_symmetry.space_group_name_H-M   'P 1'
#
loop_
_entity.id
_entity.type
_entity.pdbx_description
1 polymer ?
#
loop_
_entity_poly.entity_id
_entity_poly.type
_entity_poly.pdbx_seq_one_letter_code
_entity_poly.pdbx_strand_id
1 'polypeptide(L)'
;MAKVALLIGVSEYEPGLSPLPAAVKDVDGMYQALVHPEIGGFAKADIEVLQNPQRQEMEEAIENLFTGRQRDDLLLLFFSGHGIKDDTGRLYLATRTTRKTLKGDLIRSSAVAASFVHESMSRSRSKRQVVILDSCFSGAFAEGLLAKDDGTVNIREQLGGEGRAVLTSSSSTQYSFEQEGSDLSIYTRYLIEGITTGVADLDDDGVVSIDELHEYASRKVRQIQPAMKPEIYAIREGFKIRLTKVPPGDPKKKYHKEVARYIKRGEISFVGRQTLEVLRIRLGLSEVEATAIEDETLVVARQEFREKLQQYERAFTNALQQEVTPSEEDLNELRQNLQQILGLRNEDTMLIEAQVKAQIEAYKQHLQQYEHVLAEAIQRESPLSQNTCYRLQQMQQQWLLTEQDIAKISRSVTADIEAYRQKLQQYEQVLISATQQEYPLSIKQRNQLRQQQQDLGLKDQDIAPIETRITSDIEAHRQKLQQYEQVVSQAIQHEYPLRDEVRGELRRFQNVLGLEDEDVVQIEEIVVRQFRSFQQTVLPPQPPVSPTEFAPLAAKTRVIPENKQRGSIARLPLQFIVPLILVAAAAIGYWFKEQQSQVATVQNPPSPTTTVQPTPENSPTKRTIDNINTGWVIQTTAAIPLANKESLAPRNFLQVIETKPNPQSANQEFLVELQECPNKDASTPVKDDSPNVQQPKRIEFSQAQLKKFKVSVLQAGQASPCD
;
A
#
# COMPACT_ATOMS: atom_id res chain seq x y z
N MET A 1 -0.66 63.29 14.20
CA MET A 1 -0.50 62.85 12.81
C MET A 1 -1.86 62.44 12.30
N ALA A 2 -2.43 63.23 11.40
CA ALA A 2 -3.70 62.90 10.77
C ALA A 2 -3.46 61.99 9.55
N LYS A 3 -4.43 61.12 9.26
CA LYS A 3 -4.50 60.36 8.01
C LYS A 3 -5.69 60.89 7.23
N VAL A 4 -5.44 61.55 6.11
CA VAL A 4 -6.46 62.23 5.31
C VAL A 4 -6.51 61.61 3.92
N ALA A 5 -7.69 61.30 3.42
CA ALA A 5 -7.87 60.69 2.12
C ALA A 5 -8.93 61.42 1.28
N LEU A 6 -8.70 61.50 -0.02
CA LEU A 6 -9.68 61.89 -1.03
C LEU A 6 -9.84 60.74 -2.01
N LEU A 7 -11.06 60.20 -2.11
CA LEU A 7 -11.38 59.07 -2.98
C LEU A 7 -12.34 59.55 -4.08
N ILE A 8 -11.89 59.50 -5.32
CA ILE A 8 -12.62 60.01 -6.49
C ILE A 8 -12.90 58.85 -7.43
N GLY A 9 -14.17 58.67 -7.78
CA GLY A 9 -14.63 57.62 -8.68
C GLY A 9 -15.54 58.18 -9.75
N VAL A 10 -15.17 58.03 -11.03
CA VAL A 10 -15.98 58.51 -12.15
C VAL A 10 -16.43 57.33 -12.99
N SER A 11 -17.68 56.92 -12.81
CA SER A 11 -18.32 55.83 -13.54
C SER A 11 -19.19 56.28 -14.70
N GLU A 12 -19.70 57.52 -14.65
CA GLU A 12 -20.61 58.08 -15.63
C GLU A 12 -19.97 59.28 -16.32
N TYR A 13 -20.14 59.36 -17.64
CA TYR A 13 -19.54 60.40 -18.49
C TYR A 13 -20.56 60.94 -19.49
N GLU A 14 -20.35 62.20 -19.89
CA GLU A 14 -21.01 62.77 -21.06
C GLU A 14 -20.68 61.99 -22.35
N PRO A 15 -21.49 62.13 -23.42
CA PRO A 15 -21.23 61.44 -24.70
C PRO A 15 -19.81 61.69 -25.22
N GLY A 16 -19.09 60.60 -25.52
CA GLY A 16 -17.71 60.63 -26.02
C GLY A 16 -16.71 59.83 -25.18
N LEU A 17 -17.12 59.34 -24.01
CA LEU A 17 -16.39 58.39 -23.18
C LEU A 17 -17.31 57.23 -22.75
N SER A 18 -16.77 56.02 -22.67
CA SER A 18 -17.53 54.87 -22.18
C SER A 18 -17.72 54.93 -20.66
N PRO A 19 -18.89 54.52 -20.13
CA PRO A 19 -19.09 54.35 -18.70
C PRO A 19 -18.11 53.33 -18.08
N LEU A 20 -17.75 53.54 -16.81
CA LEU A 20 -16.89 52.66 -16.01
C LEU A 20 -17.57 52.28 -14.69
N PRO A 21 -18.54 51.35 -14.67
CA PRO A 21 -19.32 51.04 -13.47
C PRO A 21 -18.47 50.62 -12.25
N ALA A 22 -17.30 50.03 -12.47
CA ALA A 22 -16.36 49.63 -11.40
C ALA A 22 -15.79 50.83 -10.64
N ALA A 23 -15.68 52.02 -11.23
CA ALA A 23 -14.97 53.15 -10.61
C ALA A 23 -15.60 53.64 -9.29
N VAL A 24 -16.93 53.62 -9.20
CA VAL A 24 -17.63 53.95 -7.95
C VAL A 24 -17.48 52.84 -6.91
N LYS A 25 -17.53 51.57 -7.36
CA LYS A 25 -17.35 50.41 -6.48
C LYS A 25 -15.92 50.32 -5.92
N ASP A 26 -14.93 50.70 -6.74
CA ASP A 26 -13.53 50.82 -6.35
C ASP A 26 -13.34 51.79 -5.18
N VAL A 27 -13.98 52.96 -5.29
CA VAL A 27 -14.01 53.98 -4.23
C VAL A 27 -14.69 53.45 -2.97
N ASP A 28 -15.84 52.79 -3.10
CA ASP A 28 -16.55 52.22 -1.95
C ASP A 28 -15.70 51.15 -1.24
N GLY A 29 -15.09 50.25 -1.99
CA GLY A 29 -14.20 49.21 -1.46
C GLY A 29 -12.97 49.79 -0.76
N MET A 30 -12.34 50.80 -1.37
CA MET A 30 -11.20 51.50 -0.79
C MET A 30 -11.60 52.25 0.49
N TYR A 31 -12.77 52.92 0.49
CA TYR A 31 -13.31 53.59 1.68
C TYR A 31 -13.48 52.63 2.85
N GLN A 32 -14.06 51.44 2.61
CA GLN A 32 -14.23 50.42 3.66
C GLN A 32 -12.89 49.92 4.21
N ALA A 33 -11.89 49.73 3.35
CA ALA A 33 -10.56 49.30 3.77
C ALA A 33 -9.84 50.36 4.63
N LEU A 34 -9.94 51.64 4.25
CA LEU A 34 -9.27 52.74 4.93
C LEU A 34 -9.90 53.11 6.27
N VAL A 35 -11.23 53.07 6.36
CA VAL A 35 -11.96 53.44 7.59
C VAL A 35 -11.85 52.38 8.69
N HIS A 36 -11.49 51.14 8.34
CA HIS A 36 -11.42 50.04 9.29
C HIS A 36 -10.38 50.33 10.39
N PRO A 37 -10.76 50.40 11.69
CA PRO A 37 -9.89 50.89 12.77
C PRO A 37 -8.59 50.08 12.94
N GLU A 38 -8.67 48.77 12.73
CA GLU A 38 -7.53 47.85 12.91
C GLU A 38 -6.68 47.68 11.65
N ILE A 39 -7.10 48.23 10.51
CA ILE A 39 -6.44 48.07 9.20
C ILE A 39 -5.98 49.44 8.70
N GLY A 40 -6.87 50.23 8.08
CA GLY A 40 -6.52 51.55 7.56
C GLY A 40 -6.39 52.62 8.65
N GLY A 41 -7.30 52.62 9.63
CA GLY A 41 -7.29 53.57 10.74
C GLY A 41 -7.46 55.04 10.35
N PHE A 42 -8.08 55.32 9.20
CA PHE A 42 -8.47 56.68 8.81
C PHE A 42 -9.78 57.05 9.55
N ALA A 43 -9.85 58.27 10.10
CA ALA A 43 -11.10 58.74 10.68
C ALA A 43 -12.11 59.04 9.56
N LYS A 44 -13.38 58.66 9.75
CA LYS A 44 -14.45 58.93 8.76
C LYS A 44 -14.52 60.41 8.33
N ALA A 45 -14.28 61.33 9.27
CA ALA A 45 -14.29 62.76 9.02
C ALA A 45 -13.10 63.26 8.17
N ASP A 46 -12.03 62.46 8.07
CA ASP A 46 -10.83 62.78 7.30
C ASP A 46 -10.79 62.08 5.93
N ILE A 47 -11.88 61.39 5.55
CA ILE A 47 -12.03 60.79 4.21
C ILE A 47 -13.13 61.53 3.46
N GLU A 48 -12.77 62.19 2.38
CA GLU A 48 -13.71 62.79 1.44
C GLU A 48 -13.92 61.85 0.24
N VAL A 49 -15.18 61.65 -0.15
CA VAL A 49 -15.56 60.76 -1.24
C VAL A 49 -16.33 61.55 -2.30
N LEU A 50 -15.83 61.56 -3.53
CA LEU A 50 -16.48 62.19 -4.68
C LEU A 50 -16.83 61.16 -5.75
N GLN A 51 -18.12 60.97 -5.98
CA GLN A 51 -18.65 60.08 -7.03
C GLN A 51 -19.19 60.91 -8.19
N ASN A 52 -18.65 60.68 -9.39
CA ASN A 52 -18.98 61.43 -10.61
C ASN A 52 -18.90 62.97 -10.48
N PRO A 53 -17.87 63.55 -9.83
CA PRO A 53 -17.78 64.99 -9.64
C PRO A 53 -17.62 65.75 -10.96
N GLN A 54 -17.99 67.03 -10.92
CA GLN A 54 -17.64 67.99 -11.95
C GLN A 54 -16.20 68.48 -11.77
N ARG A 55 -15.65 69.15 -12.80
CA ARG A 55 -14.26 69.64 -12.77
C ARG A 55 -13.96 70.54 -11.57
N GLN A 56 -14.80 71.53 -11.31
CA GLN A 56 -14.56 72.52 -10.25
C GLN A 56 -14.52 71.84 -8.86
N GLU A 57 -15.54 71.02 -8.56
CA GLU A 57 -15.62 70.24 -7.33
C GLU A 57 -14.39 69.34 -7.13
N MET A 58 -13.94 68.68 -8.20
CA MET A 58 -12.75 67.83 -8.16
C MET A 58 -11.48 68.64 -7.88
N GLU A 59 -11.29 69.80 -8.52
CA GLU A 59 -10.14 70.68 -8.30
C GLU A 59 -10.11 71.25 -6.88
N GLU A 60 -11.26 71.70 -6.37
CA GLU A 60 -11.41 72.22 -5.01
C GLU A 60 -11.07 71.16 -3.95
N ALA A 61 -11.60 69.94 -4.09
CA ALA A 61 -11.29 68.84 -3.16
C ALA A 61 -9.81 68.44 -3.21
N ILE A 62 -9.20 68.38 -4.40
CA ILE A 62 -7.77 68.11 -4.54
C ILE A 62 -6.94 69.18 -3.84
N GLU A 63 -7.28 70.46 -4.00
CA GLU A 63 -6.58 71.55 -3.30
C GLU A 63 -6.76 71.47 -1.78
N ASN A 64 -7.97 71.16 -1.30
CA ASN A 64 -8.28 70.98 0.11
C ASN A 64 -7.55 69.80 0.76
N LEU A 65 -7.32 68.70 0.02
CA LEU A 65 -6.53 67.56 0.50
C LEU A 65 -5.11 68.00 0.87
N PHE A 66 -4.47 68.81 0.03
CA PHE A 66 -3.06 69.17 0.16
C PHE A 66 -2.80 70.44 1.00
N THR A 67 -3.81 71.29 1.20
CA THR A 67 -3.71 72.57 1.93
C THR A 67 -3.83 72.40 3.44
N GLY A 68 -3.11 73.23 4.22
CA GLY A 68 -3.24 73.29 5.69
C GLY A 68 -2.67 72.10 6.47
N ARG A 69 -1.92 71.20 5.82
CA ARG A 69 -1.41 69.94 6.41
C ARG A 69 -0.11 70.13 7.19
N GLN A 70 0.16 69.23 8.13
CA GLN A 70 1.41 69.15 8.89
C GLN A 70 2.41 68.21 8.22
N ARG A 71 3.69 68.31 8.62
CA ARG A 71 4.81 67.54 8.02
C ARG A 71 4.56 66.03 8.03
N ASP A 72 4.03 65.52 9.14
CA ASP A 72 3.89 64.09 9.41
C ASP A 72 2.49 63.53 9.06
N ASP A 73 1.59 64.35 8.54
CA ASP A 73 0.26 63.89 8.11
C ASP A 73 0.39 63.01 6.86
N LEU A 74 -0.34 61.90 6.82
CA LEU A 74 -0.42 61.03 5.65
C LEU A 74 -1.57 61.48 4.77
N LEU A 75 -1.26 61.84 3.52
CA LEU A 75 -2.25 62.25 2.53
C LEU A 75 -2.37 61.16 1.47
N LEU A 76 -3.60 60.72 1.19
CA LEU A 76 -3.91 59.74 0.15
C LEU A 76 -4.89 60.33 -0.86
N LEU A 77 -4.51 60.38 -2.13
CA LEU A 77 -5.43 60.62 -3.24
C LEU A 77 -5.64 59.31 -3.99
N PHE A 78 -6.87 58.82 -4.05
CA PHE A 78 -7.25 57.67 -4.87
C PHE A 78 -8.18 58.16 -5.99
N PHE A 79 -7.84 57.84 -7.23
CA PHE A 79 -8.67 58.15 -8.40
C PHE A 79 -8.91 56.89 -9.22
N SER A 80 -10.17 56.55 -9.47
CA SER A 80 -10.59 55.51 -10.43
C SER A 80 -11.45 56.13 -11.53
N GLY A 81 -11.05 55.96 -12.79
CA GLY A 81 -11.75 56.56 -13.94
C GLY A 81 -10.89 56.65 -15.20
N HIS A 82 -11.34 57.42 -16.20
CA HIS A 82 -10.58 57.64 -17.43
C HIS A 82 -9.40 58.61 -17.22
N GLY A 83 -8.22 58.20 -17.64
CA GLY A 83 -7.08 59.09 -17.88
C GLY A 83 -6.96 59.38 -19.37
N ILE A 84 -6.83 60.65 -19.74
CA ILE A 84 -6.84 61.10 -21.14
C ILE A 84 -5.59 61.93 -21.39
N LYS A 85 -4.84 61.61 -22.44
CA LYS A 85 -3.75 62.47 -22.92
C LYS A 85 -4.30 63.50 -23.90
N ASP A 86 -3.85 64.74 -23.79
CA ASP A 86 -4.06 65.74 -24.83
C ASP A 86 -3.11 65.50 -26.03
N ASP A 87 -3.28 66.29 -27.08
CA ASP A 87 -2.45 66.36 -28.28
C ASP A 87 -0.96 66.62 -28.00
N THR A 88 -0.64 67.21 -26.83
CA THR A 88 0.74 67.46 -26.38
C THR A 88 1.29 66.34 -25.49
N GLY A 89 0.52 65.28 -25.26
CA GLY A 89 0.88 64.15 -24.43
C GLY A 89 0.66 64.35 -22.92
N ARG A 90 0.09 65.49 -22.49
CA ARG A 90 -0.16 65.77 -21.07
C ARG A 90 -1.37 65.00 -20.57
N LEU A 91 -1.26 64.43 -19.37
CA LEU A 91 -2.32 63.66 -18.74
C LEU A 91 -3.38 64.56 -18.09
N TYR A 92 -4.64 64.19 -18.30
CA TYR A 92 -5.82 64.74 -17.66
C TYR A 92 -6.64 63.61 -17.02
N LEU A 93 -7.16 63.84 -15.82
CA LEU A 93 -8.12 62.99 -15.14
C LEU A 93 -9.52 63.42 -15.58
N ALA A 94 -10.28 62.47 -16.15
CA ALA A 94 -11.62 62.74 -16.62
C ALA A 94 -12.58 62.95 -15.45
N THR A 95 -13.51 63.86 -15.66
CA THR A 95 -14.63 64.22 -14.79
C THR A 95 -15.93 63.73 -15.45
N ARG A 96 -17.06 63.79 -14.75
CA ARG A 96 -18.36 63.46 -15.35
C ARG A 96 -18.66 64.28 -16.61
N THR A 97 -18.26 65.56 -16.61
CA THR A 97 -18.54 66.52 -17.69
C THR A 97 -17.45 66.60 -18.75
N THR A 98 -16.50 65.66 -18.75
CA THR A 98 -15.41 65.63 -19.74
C THR A 98 -15.95 65.41 -21.15
N ARG A 99 -15.50 66.24 -22.09
CA ARG A 99 -15.93 66.20 -23.49
C ARG A 99 -14.76 66.13 -24.44
N LYS A 100 -15.02 65.53 -25.60
CA LYS A 100 -14.12 65.52 -26.76
C LYS A 100 -14.73 66.30 -27.92
N THR A 101 -13.89 66.87 -28.78
CA THR A 101 -14.33 67.47 -30.04
C THR A 101 -14.79 66.38 -31.01
N LEU A 102 -15.42 66.77 -32.12
CA LEU A 102 -15.79 65.82 -33.19
C LEU A 102 -14.59 65.06 -33.79
N LYS A 103 -13.37 65.60 -33.63
CA LYS A 103 -12.12 64.95 -34.07
C LYS A 103 -11.52 64.02 -33.02
N GLY A 104 -12.12 63.96 -31.83
CA GLY A 104 -11.66 63.15 -30.70
C GLY A 104 -10.72 63.88 -29.72
N ASP A 105 -10.41 65.16 -29.95
CA ASP A 105 -9.49 65.93 -29.11
C ASP A 105 -10.14 66.30 -27.77
N LEU A 106 -9.38 66.25 -26.67
CA LEU A 106 -9.87 66.61 -25.35
C LEU A 106 -10.19 68.11 -25.25
N ILE A 107 -11.39 68.45 -24.78
CA ILE A 107 -11.71 69.82 -24.36
C ILE A 107 -11.12 70.02 -22.96
N ARG A 108 -9.89 70.56 -22.90
CA ARG A 108 -9.08 70.65 -21.68
C ARG A 108 -9.80 71.30 -20.48
N SER A 109 -10.68 72.27 -20.71
CA SER A 109 -11.45 72.94 -19.64
C SER A 109 -12.53 72.07 -18.98
N SER A 110 -12.75 70.85 -19.49
CA SER A 110 -13.73 69.89 -18.96
C SER A 110 -13.11 68.76 -18.12
N ALA A 111 -11.79 68.67 -18.06
CA ALA A 111 -11.06 67.65 -17.30
C ALA A 111 -10.02 68.30 -16.36
N VAL A 112 -9.54 67.56 -15.36
CA VAL A 112 -8.53 68.06 -14.41
C VAL A 112 -7.14 67.69 -14.90
N ALA A 113 -6.25 68.67 -15.03
CA ALA A 113 -4.88 68.40 -15.46
C ALA A 113 -4.09 67.68 -14.36
N ALA A 114 -3.33 66.63 -14.70
CA ALA A 114 -2.39 66.00 -13.75
C ALA A 114 -1.40 67.00 -13.15
N SER A 115 -0.99 68.01 -13.93
CA SER A 115 -0.13 69.10 -13.47
C SER A 115 -0.71 69.91 -12.31
N PHE A 116 -2.05 70.05 -12.25
CA PHE A 116 -2.71 70.71 -11.12
C PHE A 116 -2.55 69.90 -9.84
N VAL A 117 -2.73 68.58 -9.91
CA VAL A 117 -2.49 67.67 -8.76
C VAL A 117 -1.03 67.76 -8.30
N HIS A 118 -0.07 67.72 -9.23
CA HIS A 118 1.35 67.88 -8.91
C HIS A 118 1.66 69.21 -8.23
N GLU A 119 1.05 70.29 -8.71
CA GLU A 119 1.21 71.61 -8.11
C GLU A 119 0.68 71.63 -6.67
N SER A 120 -0.51 71.10 -6.43
CA SER A 120 -1.09 70.96 -5.09
C SER A 120 -0.22 70.11 -4.17
N MET A 121 0.27 68.96 -4.65
CA MET A 121 1.22 68.11 -3.92
C MET A 121 2.51 68.87 -3.56
N SER A 122 3.03 69.67 -4.49
CA SER A 122 4.27 70.43 -4.34
C SER A 122 4.17 71.52 -3.27
N ARG A 123 2.99 72.16 -3.16
CA ARG A 123 2.68 73.22 -2.20
C ARG A 123 2.37 72.69 -0.80
N SER A 124 2.04 71.40 -0.68
CA SER A 124 1.75 70.79 0.63
C SER A 124 2.98 70.70 1.53
N ARG A 125 2.77 70.98 2.82
CA ARG A 125 3.81 70.81 3.86
C ARG A 125 4.02 69.35 4.26
N SER A 126 3.03 68.48 4.04
CA SER A 126 3.15 67.05 4.34
C SER A 126 4.27 66.42 3.52
N LYS A 127 5.06 65.58 4.18
CA LYS A 127 6.12 64.79 3.56
C LYS A 127 5.71 63.35 3.31
N ARG A 128 4.43 62.99 3.50
CA ARG A 128 3.91 61.63 3.31
C ARG A 128 2.69 61.70 2.42
N GLN A 129 2.92 61.67 1.12
CA GLN A 129 1.86 61.85 0.11
C GLN A 129 1.82 60.62 -0.79
N VAL A 130 0.66 60.00 -0.89
CA VAL A 130 0.41 58.83 -1.74
C VAL A 130 -0.67 59.19 -2.74
N VAL A 131 -0.42 58.96 -4.02
CA VAL A 131 -1.41 59.08 -5.09
C VAL A 131 -1.56 57.72 -5.74
N ILE A 132 -2.77 57.20 -5.82
CA ILE A 132 -3.10 55.95 -6.51
C ILE A 132 -4.03 56.29 -7.67
N LEU A 133 -3.56 56.03 -8.89
CA LEU A 133 -4.29 56.28 -10.13
C LEU A 133 -4.66 54.94 -10.77
N ASP A 134 -5.92 54.57 -10.62
CA ASP A 134 -6.51 53.47 -11.38
C ASP A 134 -7.14 53.99 -12.67
N SER A 135 -6.27 54.37 -13.60
CA SER A 135 -6.66 54.94 -14.88
C SER A 135 -5.66 54.63 -15.99
N CYS A 136 -6.15 54.59 -17.23
CA CYS A 136 -5.30 54.49 -18.42
C CYS A 136 -4.35 55.69 -18.50
N PHE A 137 -3.12 55.48 -18.97
CA PHE A 137 -2.09 56.52 -19.14
C PHE A 137 -1.60 57.18 -17.85
N SER A 138 -1.89 56.59 -16.69
CA SER A 138 -1.47 57.10 -15.38
C SER A 138 0.06 57.18 -15.22
N GLY A 139 0.86 56.37 -15.94
CA GLY A 139 2.32 56.50 -15.97
C GLY A 139 2.85 57.88 -16.40
N ALA A 140 2.13 58.61 -17.25
CA ALA A 140 2.51 59.97 -17.67
C ALA A 140 2.36 61.01 -16.54
N PHE A 141 1.66 60.68 -15.45
CA PHE A 141 1.64 61.47 -14.22
C PHE A 141 3.06 61.50 -13.61
N ALA A 142 3.73 60.36 -13.53
CA ALA A 142 5.00 60.28 -12.82
C ALA A 142 6.19 60.90 -13.58
N GLU A 143 6.18 60.87 -14.92
CA GLU A 143 7.18 61.57 -15.75
C GLU A 143 7.26 63.06 -15.43
N GLY A 144 6.10 63.70 -15.18
CA GLY A 144 6.02 65.12 -14.78
C GLY A 144 6.54 65.40 -13.36
N LEU A 145 6.58 64.38 -12.48
CA LEU A 145 7.11 64.46 -11.13
C LEU A 145 8.64 64.33 -11.11
N LEU A 146 9.20 63.40 -11.91
CA LEU A 146 10.63 63.10 -11.97
C LEU A 146 11.45 64.16 -12.72
N ALA A 147 10.87 64.85 -13.71
CA ALA A 147 11.57 65.88 -14.49
C ALA A 147 11.98 67.14 -13.68
N LYS A 148 11.63 67.22 -12.39
CA LYS A 148 11.87 68.39 -11.52
C LYS A 148 12.70 68.10 -10.26
N ASP A 149 13.16 66.86 -10.03
CA ASP A 149 13.85 66.49 -8.80
C ASP A 149 15.25 65.90 -9.10
N ASP A 150 16.25 66.79 -9.09
CA ASP A 150 17.67 66.56 -9.28
C ASP A 150 18.38 66.40 -7.94
N GLY A 151 18.26 65.23 -7.30
CA GLY A 151 18.89 65.01 -6.00
C GLY A 151 19.07 63.56 -5.58
N THR A 152 20.32 63.08 -5.67
CA THR A 152 20.83 61.85 -5.07
C THR A 152 20.70 61.86 -3.55
N VAL A 153 20.12 60.82 -2.93
CA VAL A 153 20.20 60.63 -1.47
C VAL A 153 20.40 59.17 -1.09
N ASN A 154 21.36 58.97 -0.19
CA ASN A 154 21.73 57.75 0.51
C ASN A 154 20.59 57.22 1.38
N ILE A 155 20.30 55.92 1.25
CA ILE A 155 19.27 55.19 1.99
C ILE A 155 19.95 54.52 3.18
N ARG A 156 19.74 55.05 4.39
CA ARG A 156 19.65 54.25 5.63
C ARG A 156 19.33 55.13 6.83
N GLU A 157 18.28 54.69 7.52
CA GLU A 157 17.94 54.97 8.92
C GLU A 157 17.24 56.30 9.23
N GLN A 158 15.93 56.35 9.00
CA GLN A 158 14.99 56.95 9.95
C GLN A 158 13.55 56.42 9.78
N LEU A 159 12.89 56.16 10.92
CA LEU A 159 11.57 55.55 11.00
C LEU A 159 10.47 56.51 10.50
N GLY A 160 9.80 56.11 9.42
CA GLY A 160 8.62 56.78 8.86
C GLY A 160 8.93 57.49 7.56
N GLY A 161 8.93 56.73 6.46
CA GLY A 161 9.38 57.18 5.14
C GLY A 161 8.87 58.57 4.77
N GLU A 162 9.78 59.54 4.72
CA GLU A 162 9.48 60.83 4.10
C GLU A 162 9.57 60.66 2.58
N GLY A 163 8.49 60.96 1.87
CA GLY A 163 8.48 60.91 0.42
C GLY A 163 7.11 61.09 -0.21
N ARG A 164 7.13 61.01 -1.54
CA ARG A 164 5.91 60.99 -2.37
C ARG A 164 5.90 59.67 -3.13
N ALA A 165 4.77 58.99 -3.16
CA ALA A 165 4.59 57.78 -3.96
C ALA A 165 3.39 57.95 -4.90
N VAL A 166 3.57 57.59 -6.16
CA VAL A 166 2.51 57.51 -7.17
C VAL A 166 2.43 56.08 -7.66
N LEU A 167 1.26 55.48 -7.52
CA LEU A 167 0.94 54.13 -7.97
C LEU A 167 0.01 54.23 -9.17
N THR A 168 0.33 53.54 -10.25
CA THR A 168 -0.39 53.65 -11.52
C THR A 168 -0.78 52.26 -12.01
N SER A 169 -2.02 52.07 -12.46
CA SER A 169 -2.52 50.74 -12.82
C SER A 169 -2.05 50.24 -14.21
N SER A 170 -1.65 51.12 -15.14
CA SER A 170 -1.13 50.72 -16.46
C SER A 170 -0.33 51.81 -17.20
N SER A 171 0.61 51.40 -18.06
CA SER A 171 1.43 52.26 -18.93
C SER A 171 0.93 52.43 -20.38
N SER A 172 -0.05 51.66 -20.90
CA SER A 172 -0.53 51.85 -22.29
C SER A 172 -1.95 51.34 -22.65
N THR A 173 -2.72 52.25 -23.28
CA THR A 173 -3.84 52.18 -24.26
C THR A 173 -4.95 51.12 -24.30
N GLN A 174 -4.94 49.93 -23.68
CA GLN A 174 -6.03 48.96 -23.94
C GLN A 174 -6.61 48.26 -22.71
N TYR A 175 -7.92 48.46 -22.54
CA TYR A 175 -8.92 47.71 -21.77
C TYR A 175 -8.44 47.20 -20.39
N SER A 176 -8.30 48.13 -19.44
CA SER A 176 -8.18 47.85 -18.00
C SER A 176 -9.53 47.62 -17.31
N PHE A 177 -10.63 47.70 -18.04
CA PHE A 177 -11.98 47.55 -17.52
C PHE A 177 -12.78 46.70 -18.49
N GLU A 178 -12.91 45.40 -18.20
CA GLU A 178 -14.04 44.52 -18.55
C GLU A 178 -13.61 43.07 -18.34
N GLN A 179 -13.87 42.57 -17.14
CA GLN A 179 -14.13 41.14 -16.95
C GLN A 179 -15.60 41.06 -16.55
N GLU A 180 -16.43 40.46 -17.40
CA GLU A 180 -17.84 40.22 -17.09
C GLU A 180 -17.94 39.50 -15.73
N GLY A 181 -18.51 40.17 -14.73
CA GLY A 181 -18.79 39.61 -13.40
C GLY A 181 -17.91 40.05 -12.22
N SER A 182 -16.89 40.90 -12.39
CA SER A 182 -16.14 41.48 -11.26
C SER A 182 -16.70 42.86 -10.87
N ASP A 183 -17.02 43.05 -9.59
CA ASP A 183 -17.51 44.33 -9.05
C ASP A 183 -16.44 45.42 -8.97
N LEU A 184 -15.16 45.06 -8.92
CA LEU A 184 -14.02 45.97 -8.79
C LEU A 184 -13.09 45.88 -10.00
N SER A 185 -12.33 46.94 -10.26
CA SER A 185 -11.21 46.92 -11.21
C SER A 185 -10.09 46.01 -10.71
N ILE A 186 -9.33 45.42 -11.64
CA ILE A 186 -8.37 44.35 -11.31
C ILE A 186 -7.27 44.86 -10.37
N TYR A 187 -6.74 46.05 -10.61
CA TYR A 187 -5.71 46.62 -9.75
C TYR A 187 -6.25 46.98 -8.36
N THR A 188 -7.36 47.73 -8.30
CA THR A 188 -7.99 48.09 -7.03
C THR A 188 -8.43 46.88 -6.22
N ARG A 189 -8.92 45.81 -6.86
CA ARG A 189 -9.24 44.54 -6.20
C ARG A 189 -8.05 44.00 -5.40
N TYR A 190 -6.87 43.93 -6.00
CA TYR A 190 -5.69 43.40 -5.32
C TYR A 190 -5.06 44.36 -4.33
N LEU A 191 -5.24 45.68 -4.50
CA LEU A 191 -4.91 46.66 -3.46
C LEU A 191 -5.80 46.45 -2.23
N ILE A 192 -7.11 46.36 -2.42
CA ILE A 192 -8.06 46.12 -1.32
C ILE A 192 -7.79 44.78 -0.65
N GLU A 193 -7.55 43.71 -1.43
CA GLU A 193 -7.20 42.39 -0.89
C GLU A 193 -5.93 42.46 -0.04
N GLY A 194 -4.87 43.09 -0.56
CA GLY A 194 -3.60 43.28 0.16
C GLY A 194 -3.79 44.01 1.49
N ILE A 195 -4.57 45.09 1.48
CA ILE A 195 -4.89 45.90 2.67
C ILE A 195 -5.73 45.08 3.67
N THR A 196 -6.84 44.49 3.21
CA THR A 196 -7.87 43.91 4.09
C THR A 196 -7.48 42.56 4.68
N THR A 197 -6.65 41.79 3.99
CA THR A 197 -6.21 40.47 4.46
C THR A 197 -4.81 40.51 5.07
N GLY A 198 -4.04 41.57 4.81
CA GLY A 198 -2.64 41.70 5.24
C GLY A 198 -1.66 40.83 4.47
N VAL A 199 -2.08 40.12 3.42
CA VAL A 199 -1.18 39.30 2.56
C VAL A 199 -0.13 40.12 1.79
N ALA A 200 -0.30 41.44 1.79
CA ALA A 200 0.67 42.38 1.24
C ALA A 200 1.75 42.80 2.24
N ASP A 201 1.74 42.32 3.49
CA ASP A 201 2.90 42.40 4.40
C ASP A 201 3.90 41.33 3.95
N LEU A 202 4.90 41.75 3.17
CA LEU A 202 5.84 40.84 2.53
C LEU A 202 7.06 40.58 3.42
N ASP A 203 7.33 41.46 4.39
CA ASP A 203 8.42 41.33 5.34
C ASP A 203 8.00 40.87 6.76
N ASP A 204 6.70 40.62 6.96
CA ASP A 204 6.07 40.15 8.21
C ASP A 204 6.28 41.12 9.39
N ASP A 205 6.46 42.43 9.13
CA ASP A 205 6.64 43.46 10.18
C ASP A 205 5.32 43.90 10.86
N GLY A 206 4.18 43.42 10.36
CA GLY A 206 2.83 43.71 10.86
C GLY A 206 2.22 45.00 10.31
N VAL A 207 2.87 45.65 9.35
CA VAL A 207 2.41 46.86 8.66
C VAL A 207 2.54 46.64 7.16
N VAL A 208 1.58 47.14 6.38
CA VAL A 208 1.68 47.13 4.92
C VAL A 208 2.19 48.51 4.48
N SER A 209 3.40 48.54 3.93
CA SER A 209 3.96 49.71 3.27
C SER A 209 3.55 49.81 1.79
N ILE A 210 3.66 51.01 1.21
CA ILE A 210 3.11 51.28 -0.12
C ILE A 210 3.84 50.51 -1.24
N ASP A 211 5.14 50.25 -1.07
CA ASP A 211 5.91 49.39 -1.97
C ASP A 211 5.46 47.93 -1.90
N GLU A 212 5.24 47.38 -0.71
CA GLU A 212 4.77 46.01 -0.55
C GLU A 212 3.34 45.83 -1.09
N LEU A 213 2.47 46.81 -0.83
CA LEU A 213 1.12 46.84 -1.38
C LEU A 213 1.14 46.84 -2.91
N HIS A 214 2.00 47.67 -3.49
CA HIS A 214 2.18 47.71 -4.94
C HIS A 214 2.77 46.41 -5.47
N GLU A 215 3.80 45.85 -4.83
CA GLU A 215 4.46 44.63 -5.26
C GLU A 215 3.48 43.45 -5.25
N TYR A 216 2.68 43.31 -4.20
CA TYR A 216 1.62 42.32 -4.11
C TYR A 216 0.61 42.46 -5.26
N ALA A 217 0.03 43.66 -5.41
CA ALA A 217 -0.98 43.92 -6.42
C ALA A 217 -0.43 43.75 -7.84
N SER A 218 0.76 44.29 -8.12
CA SER A 218 1.44 44.23 -9.41
C SER A 218 1.75 42.78 -9.81
N ARG A 219 2.20 41.94 -8.86
CA ARG A 219 2.40 40.49 -9.09
C ARG A 219 1.10 39.78 -9.45
N LYS A 220 0.01 40.03 -8.72
CA LYS A 220 -1.31 39.40 -8.97
C LYS A 220 -1.93 39.86 -10.30
N VAL A 221 -1.88 41.15 -10.58
CA VAL A 221 -2.34 41.72 -11.86
C VAL A 221 -1.60 41.08 -13.03
N ARG A 222 -0.26 41.00 -12.98
CA ARG A 222 0.53 40.38 -14.07
C ARG A 222 0.22 38.89 -14.28
N GLN A 223 -0.20 38.16 -13.25
CA GLN A 223 -0.61 36.76 -13.38
C GLN A 223 -1.94 36.61 -14.14
N ILE A 224 -2.86 37.57 -13.97
CA ILE A 224 -4.22 37.51 -14.51
C ILE A 224 -4.31 38.20 -15.87
N GLN A 225 -3.68 39.36 -15.99
CA GLN A 225 -3.62 40.15 -17.21
C GLN A 225 -2.18 40.61 -17.45
N PRO A 226 -1.33 39.76 -18.08
CA PRO A 226 0.08 40.07 -18.33
C PRO A 226 0.34 41.37 -19.12
N ALA A 227 -0.65 41.84 -19.89
CA ALA A 227 -0.58 43.09 -20.63
C ALA A 227 -0.71 44.33 -19.72
N MET A 228 -1.32 44.19 -18.55
CA MET A 228 -1.45 45.27 -17.57
C MET A 228 -0.19 45.30 -16.70
N LYS A 229 0.49 46.46 -16.72
CA LYS A 229 1.76 46.67 -16.01
C LYS A 229 1.60 47.81 -15.01
N PRO A 230 1.15 47.51 -13.77
CA PRO A 230 1.17 48.50 -12.72
C PRO A 230 2.60 48.93 -12.40
N GLU A 231 2.79 50.21 -12.17
CA GLU A 231 4.08 50.83 -11.85
C GLU A 231 3.98 51.67 -10.57
N ILE A 232 5.12 51.84 -9.90
CA ILE A 232 5.29 52.68 -8.72
C ILE A 232 6.43 53.66 -8.96
N TYR A 233 6.15 54.92 -8.65
CA TYR A 233 7.11 56.00 -8.76
C TYR A 233 7.20 56.67 -7.41
N ALA A 234 8.37 56.61 -6.77
CA ALA A 234 8.55 57.27 -5.49
C ALA A 234 9.76 58.20 -5.49
N ILE A 235 9.61 59.29 -4.73
CA ILE A 235 10.64 60.28 -4.46
C ILE A 235 11.07 60.12 -3.00
N ARG A 236 12.39 60.14 -2.74
CA ARG A 236 13.01 59.89 -1.42
C ARG A 236 12.63 58.52 -0.87
N GLU A 237 12.15 58.45 0.37
CA GLU A 237 11.71 57.22 1.04
C GLU A 237 10.22 56.94 0.79
N GLY A 238 9.64 57.50 -0.29
CA GLY A 238 8.22 57.35 -0.60
C GLY A 238 7.77 55.89 -0.70
N PHE A 239 8.68 54.97 -1.07
CA PHE A 239 8.43 53.54 -1.07
C PHE A 239 8.06 52.99 0.31
N LYS A 240 8.63 53.52 1.40
CA LYS A 240 8.43 53.01 2.76
C LYS A 240 7.35 53.75 3.55
N ILE A 241 6.44 54.46 2.87
CA ILE A 241 5.28 55.06 3.52
C ILE A 241 4.36 53.94 4.00
N ARG A 242 4.17 53.86 5.31
CA ARG A 242 3.26 52.93 5.99
C ARG A 242 1.81 53.34 5.77
N LEU A 243 1.02 52.50 5.09
CA LEU A 243 -0.36 52.82 4.74
C LEU A 243 -1.33 52.24 5.78
N THR A 244 -1.32 50.91 5.94
CA THR A 244 -2.28 50.16 6.78
C THR A 244 -1.55 49.20 7.73
N LYS A 245 -2.21 48.83 8.82
CA LYS A 245 -1.76 47.74 9.69
C LYS A 245 -2.28 46.41 9.16
N VAL A 246 -1.54 45.35 9.39
CA VAL A 246 -2.05 43.99 9.13
C VAL A 246 -3.14 43.69 10.15
N PRO A 247 -4.34 43.23 9.72
CA PRO A 247 -5.36 42.80 10.66
C PRO A 247 -4.76 41.73 11.59
N PRO A 248 -5.01 41.78 12.91
CA PRO A 248 -4.56 40.73 13.81
C PRO A 248 -5.22 39.41 13.38
N GLY A 249 -4.52 38.61 12.57
CA GLY A 249 -4.95 37.26 12.23
C GLY A 249 -5.10 36.44 13.50
N ASP A 250 -5.96 35.41 13.49
CA ASP A 250 -6.16 34.53 14.63
C ASP A 250 -4.79 33.98 15.11
N PRO A 251 -4.34 34.37 16.32
CA PRO A 251 -3.04 33.96 16.84
C PRO A 251 -2.90 32.43 16.89
N LYS A 252 -4.00 31.70 17.13
CA LYS A 252 -4.01 30.23 17.13
C LYS A 252 -3.75 29.66 15.74
N LYS A 253 -4.35 30.25 14.69
CA LYS A 253 -4.10 29.82 13.31
C LYS A 253 -2.66 30.11 12.87
N LYS A 254 -2.11 31.28 13.23
CA LYS A 254 -0.71 31.61 12.92
C LYS A 254 0.25 30.64 13.62
N TYR A 255 -0.01 30.35 14.90
CA TYR A 255 0.76 29.37 15.67
C TYR A 255 0.67 27.96 15.08
N HIS A 256 -0.53 27.47 14.79
CA HIS A 256 -0.75 26.15 14.18
C HIS A 256 0.01 25.99 12.86
N LYS A 257 0.01 27.02 11.99
CA LYS A 257 0.74 26.99 10.72
C LYS A 257 2.26 26.85 10.94
N GLU A 258 2.81 27.57 11.92
CA GLU A 258 4.24 27.50 12.24
C GLU A 258 4.62 26.18 12.92
N VAL A 259 3.76 25.64 13.81
CA VAL A 259 3.98 24.31 14.41
C VAL A 259 4.18 23.25 13.33
N ALA A 260 3.29 23.22 12.32
CA ALA A 260 3.39 22.28 11.20
C ALA A 260 4.72 22.37 10.44
N ARG A 261 5.34 23.56 10.36
CA ARG A 261 6.61 23.79 9.68
C ARG A 261 7.81 23.19 10.40
N TYR A 262 7.74 23.10 11.73
CA TYR A 262 8.83 22.60 12.58
C TYR A 262 8.69 21.12 12.94
N ILE A 263 7.58 20.48 12.57
CA ILE A 263 7.40 19.04 12.73
C ILE A 263 8.17 18.31 11.62
N LYS A 264 9.04 17.39 12.03
CA LYS A 264 9.72 16.44 11.14
C LYS A 264 9.61 15.06 11.76
N ARG A 265 9.21 14.07 10.94
CA ARG A 265 9.05 12.66 11.39
C ARG A 265 8.09 12.50 12.58
N GLY A 266 7.05 13.32 12.66
CA GLY A 266 6.08 13.28 13.77
C GLY A 266 6.61 13.82 15.10
N GLU A 267 7.69 14.59 15.08
CA GLU A 267 8.27 15.24 16.26
C GLU A 267 8.63 16.70 15.96
N ILE A 268 8.52 17.56 16.98
CA ILE A 268 9.02 18.93 16.91
C ILE A 268 10.52 18.90 17.21
N SER A 269 11.33 19.41 16.28
CA SER A 269 12.79 19.49 16.46
C SER A 269 13.17 20.37 17.66
N PHE A 270 14.37 20.18 18.23
CA PHE A 270 14.89 21.02 19.32
C PHE A 270 14.85 22.52 18.96
N VAL A 271 15.30 22.89 17.76
CA VAL A 271 15.25 24.27 17.26
C VAL A 271 13.82 24.74 17.13
N GLY A 272 12.94 23.90 16.56
CA GLY A 272 11.51 24.19 16.46
C GLY A 272 10.86 24.48 17.82
N ARG A 273 11.20 23.70 18.84
CA ARG A 273 10.71 23.87 20.22
C ARG A 273 11.06 25.25 20.76
N GLN A 274 12.32 25.70 20.58
CA GLN A 274 12.78 27.01 21.01
C GLN A 274 12.12 28.15 20.23
N THR A 275 11.97 28.00 18.91
CA THR A 275 11.34 29.02 18.06
C THR A 275 9.84 29.17 18.34
N LEU A 276 9.14 28.05 18.50
CA LEU A 276 7.70 28.04 18.82
C LEU A 276 7.45 28.68 20.19
N GLU A 277 8.32 28.48 21.17
CA GLU A 277 8.20 29.13 22.47
C GLU A 277 8.26 30.66 22.39
N VAL A 278 9.21 31.21 21.60
CA VAL A 278 9.30 32.65 21.35
C VAL A 278 8.05 33.16 20.63
N LEU A 279 7.56 32.40 19.64
CA LEU A 279 6.36 32.75 18.87
C LEU A 279 5.10 32.73 19.74
N ARG A 280 4.95 31.74 20.62
CA ARG A 280 3.85 31.62 21.58
C ARG A 280 3.73 32.89 22.43
N ILE A 281 4.85 33.33 23.00
CA ILE A 281 4.92 34.55 23.82
C ILE A 281 4.55 35.79 22.99
N ARG A 282 5.09 35.91 21.78
CA ARG A 282 4.78 37.05 20.88
C ARG A 282 3.30 37.12 20.49
N LEU A 283 2.67 35.96 20.31
CA LEU A 283 1.26 35.82 19.95
C LEU A 283 0.31 35.88 21.16
N GLY A 284 0.84 35.95 22.39
CA GLY A 284 0.04 36.02 23.62
C GLY A 284 -0.74 34.74 23.92
N LEU A 285 -0.30 33.58 23.41
CA LEU A 285 -0.96 32.30 23.64
C LEU A 285 -0.58 31.69 24.99
N SER A 286 -1.56 31.13 25.70
CA SER A 286 -1.28 30.37 26.92
C SER A 286 -0.55 29.06 26.61
N GLU A 287 0.14 28.50 27.60
CA GLU A 287 0.85 27.22 27.45
C GLU A 287 -0.11 26.06 27.13
N VAL A 288 -1.31 26.09 27.71
CA VAL A 288 -2.35 25.09 27.48
C VAL A 288 -2.85 25.14 26.03
N GLU A 289 -3.08 26.35 25.49
CA GLU A 289 -3.53 26.51 24.11
C GLU A 289 -2.47 26.10 23.10
N ALA A 290 -1.20 26.47 23.35
CA ALA A 290 -0.09 26.10 22.48
C ALA A 290 0.13 24.58 22.46
N THR A 291 0.14 23.94 23.63
CA THR A 291 0.30 22.48 23.76
C THR A 291 -0.85 21.74 23.07
N ALA A 292 -2.10 22.19 23.24
CA ALA A 292 -3.25 21.58 22.57
C ALA A 292 -3.12 21.63 21.03
N ILE A 293 -2.69 22.76 20.48
CA ILE A 293 -2.45 22.92 19.03
C ILE A 293 -1.32 22.00 18.57
N GLU A 294 -0.24 21.90 19.35
CA GLU A 294 0.89 21.05 19.03
C GLU A 294 0.56 19.57 19.06
N ASP A 295 -0.15 19.12 20.08
CA ASP A 295 -0.58 17.73 20.22
C ASP A 295 -1.51 17.33 19.07
N GLU A 296 -2.47 18.19 18.72
CA GLU A 296 -3.34 17.98 17.56
C GLU A 296 -2.53 17.84 16.27
N THR A 297 -1.59 18.76 16.04
CA THR A 297 -0.75 18.74 14.82
C THR A 297 0.19 17.52 14.79
N LEU A 298 0.73 17.14 15.95
CA LEU A 298 1.64 16.00 16.10
C LEU A 298 0.93 14.67 15.85
N VAL A 299 -0.33 14.52 16.27
CA VAL A 299 -1.12 13.30 15.99
C VAL A 299 -1.23 13.08 14.48
N VAL A 300 -1.58 14.14 13.72
CA VAL A 300 -1.70 14.06 12.26
C VAL A 300 -0.34 13.74 11.63
N ALA A 301 0.72 14.47 12.01
CA ALA A 301 2.04 14.27 11.44
C ALA A 301 2.64 12.88 11.73
N ARG A 302 2.38 12.32 12.93
CA ARG A 302 2.78 10.94 13.27
C ARG A 302 2.03 9.92 12.43
N GLN A 303 0.75 10.16 12.16
CA GLN A 303 -0.04 9.29 11.29
C GLN A 303 0.50 9.31 9.86
N GLU A 304 0.73 10.49 9.28
CA GLU A 304 1.31 10.62 7.94
C GLU A 304 2.70 9.96 7.84
N PHE A 305 3.53 10.11 8.87
CA PHE A 305 4.85 9.47 8.91
C PHE A 305 4.74 7.94 8.93
N ARG A 306 3.80 7.38 9.69
CA ARG A 306 3.53 5.93 9.68
C ARG A 306 3.05 5.43 8.33
N GLU A 307 2.18 6.18 7.66
CA GLU A 307 1.69 5.81 6.33
C GLU A 307 2.82 5.78 5.29
N LYS A 308 3.75 6.75 5.37
CA LYS A 308 4.96 6.75 4.53
C LYS A 308 5.84 5.52 4.77
N LEU A 309 6.04 5.12 6.03
CA LEU A 309 6.78 3.90 6.35
C LEU A 309 6.10 2.64 5.78
N GLN A 310 4.76 2.54 5.90
CA GLN A 310 4.01 1.43 5.32
C GLN A 310 4.06 1.42 3.78
N GLN A 311 4.02 2.60 3.16
CA GLN A 311 4.15 2.71 1.71
C GLN A 311 5.53 2.26 1.25
N TYR A 312 6.58 2.63 1.98
CA TYR A 312 7.94 2.14 1.74
C TYR A 312 8.02 0.62 1.86
N GLU A 313 7.52 0.05 2.97
CA GLU A 313 7.49 -1.39 3.22
C GLU A 313 6.81 -2.17 2.10
N ARG A 314 5.62 -1.74 1.66
CA ARG A 314 4.89 -2.38 0.55
C ARG A 314 5.65 -2.32 -0.76
N ALA A 315 6.19 -1.16 -1.12
CA ALA A 315 6.93 -1.00 -2.38
C ALA A 315 8.21 -1.87 -2.39
N PHE A 316 8.93 -1.88 -1.26
CA PHE A 316 10.13 -2.70 -1.09
C PHE A 316 9.82 -4.20 -1.12
N THR A 317 8.73 -4.62 -0.47
CA THR A 317 8.25 -6.01 -0.47
C THR A 317 7.89 -6.45 -1.89
N ASN A 318 7.12 -5.65 -2.62
CA ASN A 318 6.73 -5.94 -4.00
C ASN A 318 7.93 -6.06 -4.94
N ALA A 319 8.96 -5.23 -4.75
CA ALA A 319 10.18 -5.31 -5.54
C ALA A 319 10.92 -6.64 -5.31
N LEU A 320 10.98 -7.11 -4.07
CA LEU A 320 11.65 -8.36 -3.72
C LEU A 320 10.83 -9.63 -4.06
N GLN A 321 9.51 -9.49 -4.23
CA GLN A 321 8.61 -10.60 -4.61
C GLN A 321 8.49 -10.81 -6.12
N GLN A 322 9.18 -10.01 -6.94
CA GLN A 322 9.17 -10.23 -8.40
C GLN A 322 9.84 -11.55 -8.79
N GLU A 323 9.39 -12.15 -9.91
CA GLU A 323 9.93 -13.43 -10.41
C GLU A 323 11.44 -13.34 -10.72
N VAL A 324 11.92 -12.16 -11.13
CA VAL A 324 13.35 -11.86 -11.25
C VAL A 324 13.78 -11.05 -10.04
N THR A 325 14.68 -11.60 -9.23
CA THR A 325 15.27 -10.86 -8.12
C THR A 325 16.00 -9.63 -8.64
N PRO A 326 15.62 -8.40 -8.23
CA PRO A 326 16.28 -7.20 -8.69
C PRO A 326 17.76 -7.19 -8.31
N SER A 327 18.61 -6.55 -9.12
CA SER A 327 20.02 -6.41 -8.77
C SER A 327 20.19 -5.54 -7.52
N GLU A 328 21.31 -5.64 -6.81
CA GLU A 328 21.60 -4.73 -5.70
C GLU A 328 21.62 -3.26 -6.15
N GLU A 329 21.98 -3.00 -7.41
CA GLU A 329 21.98 -1.67 -7.99
C GLU A 329 20.54 -1.13 -8.14
N ASP A 330 19.62 -1.94 -8.69
CA ASP A 330 18.20 -1.58 -8.82
C ASP A 330 17.54 -1.38 -7.45
N LEU A 331 17.89 -2.21 -6.46
CA LEU A 331 17.38 -2.06 -5.08
C LEU A 331 17.91 -0.79 -4.41
N ASN A 332 19.17 -0.42 -4.67
CA ASN A 332 19.75 0.81 -4.16
C ASN A 332 19.11 2.04 -4.82
N GLU A 333 18.84 1.99 -6.13
CA GLU A 333 18.11 3.03 -6.84
C GLU A 333 16.68 3.20 -6.30
N LEU A 334 15.95 2.09 -6.15
CA LEU A 334 14.62 2.08 -5.56
C LEU A 334 14.62 2.68 -4.16
N ARG A 335 15.57 2.27 -3.31
CA ARG A 335 15.74 2.80 -1.94
C ARG A 335 15.91 4.32 -1.98
N GLN A 336 16.87 4.82 -2.75
CA GLN A 336 17.17 6.25 -2.82
C GLN A 336 15.96 7.06 -3.30
N ASN A 337 15.30 6.60 -4.36
CA ASN A 337 14.13 7.26 -4.93
C ASN A 337 12.95 7.29 -3.95
N LEU A 338 12.63 6.16 -3.31
CA LEU A 338 11.55 6.08 -2.33
C LEU A 338 11.85 6.89 -1.07
N GLN A 339 13.07 6.83 -0.55
CA GLN A 339 13.49 7.64 0.61
C GLN A 339 13.36 9.14 0.31
N GLN A 340 13.79 9.57 -0.89
CA GLN A 340 13.69 10.97 -1.32
C GLN A 340 12.24 11.43 -1.46
N ILE A 341 11.40 10.66 -2.16
CA ILE A 341 9.99 11.01 -2.43
C ILE A 341 9.18 11.05 -1.13
N LEU A 342 9.39 10.07 -0.24
CA LEU A 342 8.63 9.95 1.01
C LEU A 342 9.21 10.84 2.13
N GLY A 343 10.44 11.34 1.97
CA GLY A 343 11.16 12.12 2.97
C GLY A 343 11.61 11.28 4.16
N LEU A 344 12.00 10.02 3.91
CA LEU A 344 12.49 9.07 4.90
C LEU A 344 14.02 9.01 4.87
N ARG A 345 14.65 8.68 5.99
CA ARG A 345 16.09 8.43 6.08
C ARG A 345 16.39 6.94 6.08
N ASN A 346 17.67 6.63 5.91
CA ASN A 346 18.18 5.26 6.07
C ASN A 346 17.84 4.67 7.44
N GLU A 347 18.01 5.43 8.52
CA GLU A 347 17.65 4.99 9.89
C GLU A 347 16.18 4.57 10.01
N ASP A 348 15.29 5.27 9.29
CA ASP A 348 13.84 5.05 9.38
C ASP A 348 13.42 3.78 8.60
N THR A 349 14.23 3.35 7.63
CA THR A 349 13.91 2.25 6.68
C THR A 349 14.72 0.98 6.89
N MET A 350 15.90 1.06 7.51
CA MET A 350 16.83 -0.07 7.69
C MET A 350 16.20 -1.26 8.41
N LEU A 351 15.40 -1.03 9.45
CA LEU A 351 14.72 -2.11 10.19
C LEU A 351 13.64 -2.77 9.34
N ILE A 352 12.89 -1.99 8.56
CA ILE A 352 11.86 -2.48 7.63
C ILE A 352 12.53 -3.36 6.58
N GLU A 353 13.61 -2.90 5.96
CA GLU A 353 14.33 -3.66 4.94
C GLU A 353 14.87 -4.99 5.48
N ALA A 354 15.48 -4.98 6.67
CA ALA A 354 15.99 -6.19 7.31
C ALA A 354 14.87 -7.19 7.60
N GLN A 355 13.73 -6.71 8.12
CA GLN A 355 12.57 -7.53 8.42
C GLN A 355 11.96 -8.14 7.14
N VAL A 356 11.74 -7.34 6.09
CA VAL A 356 11.17 -7.81 4.82
C VAL A 356 12.10 -8.84 4.16
N LYS A 357 13.41 -8.58 4.12
CA LYS A 357 14.39 -9.54 3.59
C LYS A 357 14.35 -10.88 4.34
N ALA A 358 14.32 -10.83 5.68
CA ALA A 358 14.24 -12.03 6.51
C ALA A 358 12.92 -12.81 6.29
N GLN A 359 11.79 -12.11 6.16
CA GLN A 359 10.50 -12.73 5.87
C GLN A 359 10.47 -13.42 4.50
N ILE A 360 11.01 -12.78 3.47
CA ILE A 360 11.06 -13.36 2.12
C ILE A 360 12.01 -14.57 2.07
N GLU A 361 13.15 -14.50 2.75
CA GLU A 361 14.08 -15.63 2.83
C GLU A 361 13.43 -16.82 3.56
N ALA A 362 12.75 -16.58 4.68
CA ALA A 362 12.01 -17.62 5.38
C ALA A 362 10.91 -18.23 4.50
N TYR A 363 10.17 -17.41 3.74
CA TYR A 363 9.16 -17.87 2.80
C TYR A 363 9.75 -18.79 1.71
N LYS A 364 10.90 -18.41 1.13
CA LYS A 364 11.62 -19.23 0.14
C LYS A 364 12.07 -20.57 0.73
N GLN A 365 12.58 -20.58 1.96
CA GLN A 365 12.96 -21.81 2.65
C GLN A 365 11.77 -22.73 2.89
N HIS A 366 10.61 -22.17 3.29
CA HIS A 366 9.38 -22.96 3.43
C HIS A 366 8.90 -23.54 2.10
N LEU A 367 9.02 -22.82 0.98
CA LEU A 367 8.70 -23.36 -0.35
C LEU A 367 9.60 -24.54 -0.71
N GLN A 368 10.92 -24.44 -0.48
CA GLN A 368 11.87 -25.53 -0.73
C GLN A 368 11.59 -26.75 0.15
N GLN A 369 11.27 -26.54 1.41
CA GLN A 369 10.89 -27.62 2.32
C GLN A 369 9.58 -28.28 1.90
N TYR A 370 8.59 -27.49 1.46
CA TYR A 370 7.33 -28.02 0.94
C TYR A 370 7.56 -28.88 -0.31
N GLU A 371 8.34 -28.39 -1.27
CA GLU A 371 8.72 -29.11 -2.48
C GLU A 371 9.39 -30.46 -2.16
N HIS A 372 10.36 -30.45 -1.23
CA HIS A 372 11.04 -31.67 -0.81
C HIS A 372 10.09 -32.71 -0.21
N VAL A 373 9.21 -32.28 0.71
CA VAL A 373 8.24 -33.18 1.36
C VAL A 373 7.21 -33.70 0.35
N LEU A 374 6.79 -32.87 -0.61
CA LEU A 374 5.88 -33.28 -1.67
C LEU A 374 6.53 -34.32 -2.60
N ALA A 375 7.78 -34.09 -3.01
CA ALA A 375 8.51 -35.01 -3.87
C ALA A 375 8.71 -36.37 -3.19
N GLU A 376 9.08 -36.37 -1.91
CA GLU A 376 9.22 -37.60 -1.13
C GLU A 376 7.88 -38.35 -0.98
N ALA A 377 6.80 -37.61 -0.74
CA ALA A 377 5.46 -38.18 -0.61
C ALA A 377 4.99 -38.89 -1.90
N ILE A 378 5.14 -38.23 -3.05
CA ILE A 378 4.69 -38.78 -4.34
C ILE A 378 5.55 -39.99 -4.77
N GLN A 379 6.84 -40.02 -4.40
CA GLN A 379 7.71 -41.18 -4.64
C GLN A 379 7.28 -42.40 -3.84
N ARG A 380 6.82 -42.20 -2.59
CA ARG A 380 6.39 -43.30 -1.70
C ARG A 380 4.98 -43.80 -2.01
N GLU A 381 4.04 -42.89 -2.25
CA GLU A 381 2.61 -43.21 -2.39
C GLU A 381 2.00 -42.46 -3.58
N SER A 382 1.36 -43.19 -4.49
CA SER A 382 0.67 -42.62 -5.66
C SER A 382 -0.59 -43.42 -5.97
N PRO A 383 -1.81 -42.89 -5.77
CA PRO A 383 -2.13 -41.53 -5.34
C PRO A 383 -1.78 -41.25 -3.87
N LEU A 384 -1.62 -39.97 -3.51
CA LEU A 384 -1.32 -39.54 -2.14
C LEU A 384 -2.44 -39.93 -1.17
N SER A 385 -2.06 -40.46 0.00
CA SER A 385 -3.01 -40.78 1.06
C SER A 385 -3.65 -39.53 1.68
N GLN A 386 -4.85 -39.68 2.22
CA GLN A 386 -5.60 -38.58 2.87
C GLN A 386 -4.81 -37.93 4.02
N ASN A 387 -4.02 -38.73 4.76
CA ASN A 387 -3.16 -38.24 5.84
C ASN A 387 -2.05 -37.32 5.29
N THR A 388 -1.41 -37.74 4.20
CA THR A 388 -0.35 -36.95 3.56
C THR A 388 -0.88 -35.64 2.97
N CYS A 389 -2.05 -35.67 2.33
CA CYS A 389 -2.73 -34.46 1.87
C CYS A 389 -3.04 -33.50 3.03
N TYR A 390 -3.54 -34.02 4.16
CA TYR A 390 -3.82 -33.22 5.35
C TYR A 390 -2.55 -32.57 5.92
N ARG A 391 -1.45 -33.33 6.03
CA ARG A 391 -0.16 -32.80 6.50
C ARG A 391 0.37 -31.69 5.59
N LEU A 392 0.33 -31.88 4.27
CA LEU A 392 0.74 -30.86 3.30
C LEU A 392 -0.13 -29.60 3.40
N GLN A 393 -1.44 -29.75 3.60
CA GLN A 393 -2.35 -28.62 3.81
C GLN A 393 -2.05 -27.87 5.12
N GLN A 394 -1.73 -28.57 6.20
CA GLN A 394 -1.31 -27.93 7.45
C GLN A 394 -0.02 -27.13 7.27
N MET A 395 0.99 -27.69 6.57
CA MET A 395 2.23 -26.99 6.27
C MET A 395 1.98 -25.73 5.44
N GLN A 396 1.13 -25.83 4.40
CA GLN A 396 0.73 -24.69 3.59
C GLN A 396 0.12 -23.56 4.44
N GLN A 397 -0.82 -23.90 5.34
CA GLN A 397 -1.48 -22.92 6.21
C GLN A 397 -0.51 -22.32 7.24
N GLN A 398 0.31 -23.14 7.88
CA GLN A 398 1.26 -22.71 8.91
C GLN A 398 2.32 -21.76 8.34
N TRP A 399 2.77 -22.01 7.11
CA TRP A 399 3.81 -21.23 6.44
C TRP A 399 3.26 -20.15 5.51
N LEU A 400 1.94 -19.97 5.46
CA LEU A 400 1.24 -18.98 4.63
C LEU A 400 1.63 -19.07 3.14
N LEU A 401 1.85 -20.29 2.63
CA LEU A 401 2.24 -20.51 1.24
C LEU A 401 1.06 -20.28 0.29
N THR A 402 1.29 -19.53 -0.79
CA THR A 402 0.22 -19.21 -1.74
C THR A 402 -0.19 -20.43 -2.57
N GLU A 403 -1.47 -20.54 -2.92
CA GLU A 403 -1.95 -21.62 -3.79
C GLU A 403 -1.24 -21.65 -5.15
N GLN A 404 -0.85 -20.47 -5.66
CA GLN A 404 -0.14 -20.35 -6.93
C GLN A 404 1.24 -21.00 -6.87
N ASP A 405 2.02 -20.73 -5.81
CA ASP A 405 3.36 -21.30 -5.64
C ASP A 405 3.28 -22.82 -5.43
N ILE A 406 2.32 -23.27 -4.62
CA ILE A 406 2.06 -24.69 -4.40
C ILE A 406 1.67 -25.40 -5.69
N ALA A 407 0.82 -24.78 -6.52
CA ALA A 407 0.44 -25.34 -7.80
C ALA A 407 1.60 -25.40 -8.80
N LYS A 408 2.50 -24.40 -8.79
CA LYS A 408 3.75 -24.42 -9.59
C LYS A 408 4.65 -25.57 -9.15
N ILE A 409 4.92 -25.69 -7.85
CA ILE A 409 5.73 -26.78 -7.27
C ILE A 409 5.10 -28.14 -7.59
N SER A 410 3.81 -28.31 -7.33
CA SER A 410 3.11 -29.57 -7.56
C SER A 410 3.16 -30.03 -9.02
N ARG A 411 2.99 -29.10 -9.97
CA ARG A 411 3.14 -29.42 -11.40
C ARG A 411 4.56 -29.85 -11.74
N SER A 412 5.57 -29.12 -11.25
CA SER A 412 6.98 -29.44 -11.51
C SER A 412 7.35 -30.82 -10.96
N VAL A 413 7.08 -31.05 -9.67
CA VAL A 413 7.40 -32.31 -8.99
C VAL A 413 6.68 -33.50 -9.64
N THR A 414 5.41 -33.34 -10.00
CA THR A 414 4.64 -34.41 -10.65
C THR A 414 5.24 -34.74 -12.03
N ALA A 415 5.60 -33.73 -12.83
CA ALA A 415 6.21 -33.94 -14.13
C ALA A 415 7.58 -34.63 -14.03
N ASP A 416 8.42 -34.25 -13.07
CA ASP A 416 9.74 -34.87 -12.85
C ASP A 416 9.61 -36.34 -12.44
N ILE A 417 8.64 -36.66 -11.58
CA ILE A 417 8.40 -38.03 -11.13
C ILE A 417 7.82 -38.88 -12.26
N GLU A 418 6.89 -38.35 -13.06
CA GLU A 418 6.35 -39.05 -14.24
C GLU A 418 7.46 -39.34 -15.27
N ALA A 419 8.33 -38.37 -15.54
CA ALA A 419 9.49 -38.56 -16.41
C ALA A 419 10.44 -39.64 -15.87
N TYR A 420 10.68 -39.68 -14.55
CA TYR A 420 11.49 -40.72 -13.92
C TYR A 420 10.84 -42.12 -14.03
N ARG A 421 9.52 -42.21 -13.82
CA ARG A 421 8.76 -43.46 -14.00
C ARG A 421 8.82 -43.99 -15.43
N GLN A 422 8.75 -43.12 -16.43
CA GLN A 422 8.89 -43.52 -17.83
C GLN A 422 10.28 -44.12 -18.11
N LYS A 423 11.35 -43.57 -17.52
CA LYS A 423 12.70 -44.14 -17.62
C LYS A 423 12.78 -45.53 -16.98
N LEU A 424 12.17 -45.74 -15.81
CA LEU A 424 12.09 -47.06 -15.19
C LEU A 424 11.34 -48.06 -16.08
N GLN A 425 10.22 -47.66 -16.70
CA GLN A 425 9.49 -48.50 -17.64
C GLN A 425 10.33 -48.83 -18.89
N GLN A 426 11.09 -47.86 -19.41
CA GLN A 426 12.01 -48.12 -20.53
C GLN A 426 13.07 -49.16 -20.15
N TYR A 427 13.66 -49.05 -18.95
CA TYR A 427 14.61 -50.05 -18.45
C TYR A 427 13.97 -51.43 -18.31
N GLU A 428 12.76 -51.50 -17.74
CA GLU A 428 12.00 -52.75 -17.61
C GLU A 428 11.78 -53.43 -18.96
N GLN A 429 11.36 -52.69 -19.99
CA GLN A 429 11.15 -53.24 -21.33
C GLN A 429 12.44 -53.77 -21.95
N VAL A 430 13.56 -53.04 -21.79
CA VAL A 430 14.86 -53.51 -22.28
C VAL A 430 15.28 -54.78 -21.55
N LEU A 431 15.09 -54.84 -20.24
CA LEU A 431 15.39 -56.04 -19.44
C LEU A 431 14.54 -57.24 -19.87
N ILE A 432 13.23 -57.07 -20.06
CA ILE A 432 12.33 -58.12 -20.56
C ILE A 432 12.80 -58.61 -21.94
N SER A 433 13.14 -57.68 -22.85
CA SER A 433 13.60 -58.06 -24.19
C SER A 433 14.93 -58.84 -24.15
N ALA A 434 15.84 -58.48 -23.24
CA ALA A 434 17.11 -59.16 -23.08
C ALA A 434 16.94 -60.58 -22.52
N THR A 435 16.05 -60.75 -21.53
CA THR A 435 15.79 -62.05 -20.91
C THR A 435 15.01 -63.00 -21.80
N GLN A 436 14.15 -62.50 -22.70
CA GLN A 436 13.49 -63.30 -23.74
C GLN A 436 14.48 -63.82 -24.78
N GLN A 437 15.53 -63.05 -25.09
CA GLN A 437 16.55 -63.47 -26.05
C GLN A 437 17.50 -64.54 -25.48
N GLU A 438 17.94 -64.37 -24.23
CA GLU A 438 18.92 -65.26 -23.60
C GLU A 438 18.75 -65.27 -22.07
N TYR A 439 18.64 -66.46 -21.47
CA TYR A 439 18.66 -66.60 -20.01
C TYR A 439 19.36 -67.90 -19.55
N PRO A 440 20.31 -67.85 -18.60
CA PRO A 440 20.78 -66.68 -17.85
C PRO A 440 21.53 -65.67 -18.72
N LEU A 441 21.31 -64.37 -18.47
CA LEU A 441 21.91 -63.29 -19.26
C LEU A 441 23.44 -63.41 -19.35
N SER A 442 23.98 -63.28 -20.56
CA SER A 442 25.43 -63.28 -20.80
C SER A 442 26.12 -62.02 -20.25
N ILE A 443 27.44 -62.08 -20.06
CA ILE A 443 28.24 -60.93 -19.58
C ILE A 443 28.05 -59.70 -20.49
N LYS A 444 27.91 -59.93 -21.80
CA LYS A 444 27.68 -58.86 -22.78
C LYS A 444 26.35 -58.15 -22.55
N GLN A 445 25.25 -58.89 -22.39
CA GLN A 445 23.93 -58.31 -22.13
C GLN A 445 23.87 -57.61 -20.76
N ARG A 446 24.49 -58.16 -19.72
CA ARG A 446 24.58 -57.50 -18.40
C ARG A 446 25.31 -56.16 -18.48
N ASN A 447 26.40 -56.08 -19.25
CA ASN A 447 27.11 -54.83 -19.47
C ASN A 447 26.27 -53.82 -20.26
N GLN A 448 25.49 -54.27 -21.24
CA GLN A 448 24.57 -53.41 -22.00
C GLN A 448 23.43 -52.87 -21.12
N LEU A 449 22.84 -53.70 -20.26
CA LEU A 449 21.82 -53.27 -19.30
C LEU A 449 22.39 -52.25 -18.30
N ARG A 450 23.60 -52.47 -17.80
CA ARG A 450 24.27 -51.49 -16.93
C ARG A 450 24.54 -50.17 -17.64
N GLN A 451 24.92 -50.20 -18.92
CA GLN A 451 25.07 -48.98 -19.72
C GLN A 451 23.71 -48.28 -19.89
N GLN A 452 22.66 -49.02 -20.23
CA GLN A 452 21.31 -48.47 -20.37
C GLN A 452 20.80 -47.84 -19.07
N GLN A 453 21.07 -48.48 -17.92
CA GLN A 453 20.75 -47.93 -16.61
C GLN A 453 21.47 -46.59 -16.37
N GLN A 454 22.76 -46.51 -16.70
CA GLN A 454 23.55 -45.28 -16.57
C GLN A 454 23.05 -44.18 -17.51
N ASP A 455 22.75 -44.52 -18.76
CA ASP A 455 22.23 -43.59 -19.77
C ASP A 455 20.85 -43.01 -19.36
N LEU A 456 20.03 -43.81 -18.69
CA LEU A 456 18.74 -43.39 -18.13
C LEU A 456 18.89 -42.68 -16.77
N GLY A 457 20.05 -42.76 -16.11
CA GLY A 457 20.31 -42.16 -14.81
C GLY A 457 19.54 -42.82 -13.65
N LEU A 458 19.29 -44.13 -13.74
CA LEU A 458 18.48 -44.88 -12.76
C LEU A 458 19.34 -45.41 -11.61
N LYS A 459 18.83 -45.33 -10.38
CA LYS A 459 19.52 -45.84 -9.18
C LYS A 459 19.33 -47.35 -9.03
N ASP A 460 20.35 -48.02 -8.50
CA ASP A 460 20.34 -49.47 -8.23
C ASP A 460 19.13 -49.90 -7.37
N GLN A 461 18.83 -49.12 -6.33
CA GLN A 461 17.71 -49.38 -5.42
C GLN A 461 16.33 -49.38 -6.12
N ASP A 462 16.18 -48.63 -7.22
CA ASP A 462 14.91 -48.47 -7.91
C ASP A 462 14.72 -49.55 -8.99
N ILE A 463 15.83 -50.06 -9.57
CA ILE A 463 15.80 -51.16 -10.54
C ILE A 463 15.82 -52.55 -9.88
N ALA A 464 16.39 -52.69 -8.68
CA ALA A 464 16.50 -53.98 -8.01
C ALA A 464 15.16 -54.72 -7.82
N PRO A 465 14.04 -54.06 -7.47
CA PRO A 465 12.73 -54.70 -7.42
C PRO A 465 12.24 -55.17 -8.79
N ILE A 466 12.53 -54.41 -9.86
CA ILE A 466 12.17 -54.75 -11.25
C ILE A 466 12.95 -55.99 -11.68
N GLU A 467 14.26 -55.99 -11.48
CA GLU A 467 15.13 -57.13 -11.79
C GLU A 467 14.70 -58.37 -11.03
N THR A 468 14.53 -58.25 -9.71
CA THR A 468 14.14 -59.37 -8.86
C THR A 468 12.81 -59.99 -9.29
N ARG A 469 11.81 -59.15 -9.60
CA ARG A 469 10.50 -59.62 -10.08
C ARG A 469 10.65 -60.41 -11.38
N ILE A 470 11.31 -59.84 -12.39
CA ILE A 470 11.48 -60.48 -13.70
C ILE A 470 12.29 -61.77 -13.59
N THR A 471 13.39 -61.77 -12.85
CA THR A 471 14.20 -62.99 -12.67
C THR A 471 13.44 -64.07 -11.92
N SER A 472 12.69 -63.71 -10.87
CA SER A 472 11.86 -64.65 -10.12
C SER A 472 10.77 -65.27 -11.00
N ASP A 473 10.12 -64.48 -11.85
CA ASP A 473 9.08 -64.97 -12.76
C ASP A 473 9.66 -65.96 -13.80
N ILE A 474 10.83 -65.65 -14.36
CA ILE A 474 11.54 -66.53 -15.30
C ILE A 474 11.95 -67.84 -14.63
N GLU A 475 12.51 -67.78 -13.42
CA GLU A 475 12.93 -68.97 -12.67
C GLU A 475 11.74 -69.86 -12.30
N ALA A 476 10.62 -69.26 -11.88
CA ALA A 476 9.39 -69.99 -11.61
C ALA A 476 8.86 -70.69 -12.88
N HIS A 477 8.86 -70.01 -14.02
CA HIS A 477 8.48 -70.62 -15.31
C HIS A 477 9.39 -71.78 -15.68
N ARG A 478 10.71 -71.60 -15.55
CA ARG A 478 11.71 -72.63 -15.85
C ARG A 478 11.54 -73.88 -14.98
N GLN A 479 11.22 -73.71 -13.69
CA GLN A 479 10.93 -74.83 -12.81
C GLN A 479 9.70 -75.63 -13.26
N LYS A 480 8.64 -74.96 -13.73
CA LYS A 480 7.46 -75.63 -14.29
C LYS A 480 7.83 -76.44 -15.54
N LEU A 481 8.64 -75.87 -16.45
CA LEU A 481 9.12 -76.59 -17.64
C LEU A 481 9.94 -77.84 -17.26
N GLN A 482 10.83 -77.74 -16.28
CA GLN A 482 11.61 -78.89 -15.79
C GLN A 482 10.73 -79.96 -15.14
N GLN A 483 9.70 -79.57 -14.40
CA GLN A 483 8.73 -80.53 -13.84
C GLN A 483 7.99 -81.29 -14.95
N TYR A 484 7.59 -80.58 -16.02
CA TYR A 484 6.98 -81.20 -17.20
C TYR A 484 7.93 -82.15 -17.91
N GLU A 485 9.16 -81.71 -18.19
CA GLU A 485 10.23 -82.51 -18.82
C GLU A 485 10.48 -83.82 -18.06
N GLN A 486 10.56 -83.78 -16.73
CA GLN A 486 10.78 -84.96 -15.90
C GLN A 486 9.64 -85.97 -16.04
N VAL A 487 8.39 -85.51 -15.96
CA VAL A 487 7.21 -86.37 -16.05
C VAL A 487 7.08 -86.99 -17.44
N VAL A 488 7.29 -86.21 -18.51
CA VAL A 488 7.21 -86.76 -19.87
C VAL A 488 8.38 -87.68 -20.21
N SER A 489 9.58 -87.41 -19.69
CA SER A 489 10.75 -88.31 -19.81
C SER A 489 10.49 -89.65 -19.14
N GLN A 490 9.89 -89.66 -17.94
CA GLN A 490 9.51 -90.88 -17.25
C GLN A 490 8.44 -91.67 -18.03
N ALA A 491 7.43 -90.97 -18.56
CA ALA A 491 6.39 -91.59 -19.37
C ALA A 491 6.97 -92.25 -20.63
N ILE A 492 7.85 -91.57 -21.36
CA ILE A 492 8.50 -92.08 -22.58
C ILE A 492 9.45 -93.25 -22.29
N GLN A 493 10.17 -93.22 -21.16
CA GLN A 493 11.01 -94.35 -20.75
C GLN A 493 10.21 -95.61 -20.42
N HIS A 494 9.00 -95.44 -19.88
CA HIS A 494 8.12 -96.56 -19.54
C HIS A 494 7.43 -97.15 -20.77
N GLU A 495 6.94 -96.31 -21.68
CA GLU A 495 6.21 -96.74 -22.87
C GLU A 495 6.38 -95.76 -24.04
N TYR A 496 6.81 -96.26 -25.21
CA TYR A 496 6.90 -95.46 -26.43
C TYR A 496 6.56 -96.31 -27.67
N PRO A 497 5.67 -95.86 -28.58
CA PRO A 497 4.91 -94.59 -28.56
C PRO A 497 3.84 -94.54 -27.45
N LEU A 498 3.64 -93.36 -26.86
CA LEU A 498 2.67 -93.14 -25.77
C LEU A 498 1.22 -93.38 -26.24
N ARG A 499 0.42 -94.10 -25.43
CA ARG A 499 -1.02 -94.31 -25.64
C ARG A 499 -1.83 -93.03 -25.39
N ASP A 500 -3.03 -92.98 -25.96
CA ASP A 500 -3.94 -91.83 -25.85
C ASP A 500 -4.31 -91.50 -24.39
N GLU A 501 -4.41 -92.49 -23.52
CA GLU A 501 -4.70 -92.33 -22.08
C GLU A 501 -3.59 -91.53 -21.37
N VAL A 502 -2.33 -91.92 -21.56
CA VAL A 502 -1.15 -91.25 -20.97
C VAL A 502 -0.96 -89.85 -21.57
N ARG A 503 -1.25 -89.67 -22.86
CA ARG A 503 -1.27 -88.32 -23.47
C ARG A 503 -2.35 -87.43 -22.86
N GLY A 504 -3.52 -88.00 -22.52
CA GLY A 504 -4.58 -87.29 -21.82
C GLY A 504 -4.17 -86.83 -20.41
N GLU A 505 -3.39 -87.65 -19.70
CA GLU A 505 -2.84 -87.30 -18.38
C GLU A 505 -1.76 -86.21 -18.45
N LEU A 506 -0.84 -86.29 -19.43
CA LEU A 506 0.17 -85.25 -19.67
C LEU A 506 -0.46 -83.90 -20.02
N ARG A 507 -1.55 -83.88 -20.80
CA ARG A 507 -2.31 -82.64 -21.07
C ARG A 507 -2.95 -82.05 -19.82
N ARG A 508 -3.46 -82.88 -18.91
CA ARG A 508 -3.98 -82.40 -17.61
C ARG A 508 -2.84 -81.82 -16.76
N PHE A 509 -1.68 -82.44 -16.77
CA PHE A 509 -0.51 -81.96 -16.03
C PHE A 509 0.04 -80.64 -16.60
N GLN A 510 0.10 -80.51 -17.92
CA GLN A 510 0.40 -79.25 -18.60
C GLN A 510 -0.55 -78.12 -18.16
N ASN A 511 -1.87 -78.39 -18.16
CA ASN A 511 -2.86 -77.42 -17.71
C ASN A 511 -2.71 -77.03 -16.24
N VAL A 512 -2.30 -77.96 -15.37
CA VAL A 512 -2.02 -77.68 -13.96
C VAL A 512 -0.79 -76.78 -13.78
N LEU A 513 0.25 -76.97 -14.62
CA LEU A 513 1.44 -76.11 -14.61
C LEU A 513 1.20 -74.76 -15.30
N GLY A 514 0.16 -74.68 -16.14
CA GLY A 514 -0.16 -73.51 -16.95
C GLY A 514 0.88 -73.25 -18.03
N LEU A 515 1.41 -74.31 -18.65
CA LEU A 515 2.40 -74.23 -19.74
C LEU A 515 1.69 -74.17 -21.10
N GLU A 516 2.25 -73.39 -22.02
CA GLU A 516 1.72 -73.27 -23.38
C GLU A 516 2.02 -74.51 -24.22
N ASP A 517 1.21 -74.75 -25.26
CA ASP A 517 1.41 -75.90 -26.15
C ASP A 517 2.76 -75.85 -26.85
N GLU A 518 3.27 -74.66 -27.18
CA GLU A 518 4.56 -74.47 -27.85
C GLU A 518 5.74 -74.94 -26.97
N ASP A 519 5.71 -74.59 -25.68
CA ASP A 519 6.73 -75.00 -24.70
C ASP A 519 6.80 -76.53 -24.57
N VAL A 520 5.64 -77.16 -24.49
CA VAL A 520 5.50 -78.60 -24.31
C VAL A 520 5.98 -79.36 -25.53
N VAL A 521 5.61 -78.92 -26.74
CA VAL A 521 6.02 -79.57 -27.99
C VAL A 521 7.55 -79.59 -28.12
N GLN A 522 8.22 -78.47 -27.80
CA GLN A 522 9.68 -78.41 -27.85
C GLN A 522 10.33 -79.40 -26.88
N ILE A 523 9.81 -79.49 -25.64
CA ILE A 523 10.31 -80.44 -24.64
C ILE A 523 10.08 -81.88 -25.10
N GLU A 524 8.86 -82.22 -25.53
CA GLU A 524 8.54 -83.58 -26.00
C GLU A 524 9.42 -84.00 -27.18
N GLU A 525 9.66 -83.13 -28.16
CA GLU A 525 10.54 -83.42 -29.29
C GLU A 525 11.99 -83.71 -28.86
N ILE A 526 12.52 -82.93 -27.92
CA ILE A 526 13.87 -83.13 -27.38
C ILE A 526 13.96 -84.46 -26.66
N VAL A 527 13.03 -84.74 -25.75
CA VAL A 527 13.00 -85.97 -24.96
C VAL A 527 12.86 -87.20 -25.85
N VAL A 528 11.98 -87.16 -26.86
CA VAL A 528 11.82 -88.25 -27.85
C VAL A 528 13.09 -88.46 -28.67
N ARG A 529 13.75 -87.38 -29.13
CA ARG A 529 15.00 -87.46 -29.90
C ARG A 529 16.10 -88.11 -29.06
N GLN A 530 16.25 -87.70 -27.81
CA GLN A 530 17.21 -88.28 -26.87
C GLN A 530 16.93 -89.77 -26.63
N PHE A 531 15.67 -90.15 -26.38
CA PHE A 531 15.27 -91.54 -26.18
C PHE A 531 15.58 -92.43 -27.40
N ARG A 532 15.29 -91.97 -28.64
CA ARG A 532 15.61 -92.70 -29.88
C ARG A 532 17.11 -92.88 -30.10
N SER A 533 17.91 -91.86 -29.79
CA SER A 533 19.37 -91.94 -29.91
C SER A 533 19.98 -92.99 -28.96
N PHE A 534 19.41 -93.14 -27.76
CA PHE A 534 19.83 -94.14 -26.78
C PHE A 534 19.53 -95.59 -27.22
N GLN A 535 18.46 -95.81 -28.00
CA GLN A 535 18.11 -97.13 -28.55
C GLN A 535 19.03 -97.61 -29.69
N GLN A 536 19.66 -96.70 -30.47
CA GLN A 536 20.50 -97.07 -31.62
C GLN A 536 21.92 -97.55 -31.24
N THR A 537 22.38 -97.35 -30.01
CA THR A 537 23.71 -97.74 -29.52
C THR A 537 23.86 -99.21 -29.09
N VAL A 538 22.85 -100.08 -29.30
CA VAL A 538 22.81 -101.45 -28.77
C VAL A 538 22.66 -102.50 -29.89
N LEU A 539 23.74 -102.86 -30.63
CA LEU A 539 23.87 -104.12 -31.42
C LEU A 539 25.29 -104.29 -32.06
N PRO A 540 25.96 -105.47 -31.96
CA PRO A 540 27.20 -105.78 -32.72
C PRO A 540 27.07 -106.96 -33.72
N PRO A 541 27.87 -107.02 -34.82
CA PRO A 541 28.09 -108.23 -35.63
C PRO A 541 29.47 -108.91 -35.43
N GLN A 542 29.59 -110.20 -35.80
CA GLN A 542 30.84 -111.00 -35.94
C GLN A 542 30.97 -111.62 -37.38
N PRO A 543 31.99 -112.47 -37.73
CA PRO A 543 33.30 -112.21 -38.40
C PRO A 543 33.42 -113.02 -39.75
N PRO A 544 34.58 -113.44 -40.34
CA PRO A 544 36.01 -113.03 -40.35
C PRO A 544 36.61 -112.82 -41.80
N VAL A 545 37.92 -112.52 -41.92
CA VAL A 545 38.99 -113.15 -42.78
C VAL A 545 40.22 -112.20 -42.92
N SER A 546 41.42 -112.69 -42.59
CA SER A 546 42.75 -112.05 -42.83
C SER A 546 43.45 -112.67 -44.05
N PRO A 547 44.45 -112.00 -44.68
CA PRO A 547 45.86 -112.22 -44.28
C PRO A 547 46.85 -111.02 -44.42
N THR A 548 47.79 -110.97 -43.45
CA THR A 548 49.27 -110.80 -43.48
C THR A 548 50.04 -109.78 -44.36
N GLU A 549 50.81 -108.89 -43.69
CA GLU A 549 52.20 -108.32 -43.91
C GLU A 549 52.25 -106.81 -43.51
N PHE A 550 52.60 -106.32 -42.30
CA PHE A 550 53.76 -106.38 -41.34
C PHE A 550 54.93 -105.39 -41.64
N ALA A 551 55.43 -104.49 -40.76
CA ALA A 551 55.18 -104.10 -39.36
C ALA A 551 55.84 -102.72 -39.02
N PRO A 552 55.28 -101.90 -38.08
CA PRO A 552 56.07 -101.23 -37.02
C PRO A 552 55.34 -101.13 -35.65
N LEU A 553 56.01 -100.73 -34.55
CA LEU A 553 55.34 -100.40 -33.27
C LEU A 553 56.00 -99.24 -32.50
N ALA A 554 55.21 -98.20 -32.19
CA ALA A 554 55.51 -97.14 -31.22
C ALA A 554 54.20 -96.55 -30.66
N ALA A 555 54.06 -96.44 -29.33
CA ALA A 555 53.28 -95.39 -28.66
C ALA A 555 53.44 -95.45 -27.12
N LYS A 556 53.70 -94.29 -26.52
CA LYS A 556 53.51 -93.98 -25.09
C LYS A 556 52.07 -93.45 -24.90
N THR A 557 51.41 -93.79 -23.79
CA THR A 557 51.06 -92.87 -22.67
C THR A 557 49.82 -93.39 -21.89
N ARG A 558 50.06 -93.65 -20.59
CA ARG A 558 49.19 -93.60 -19.39
C ARG A 558 47.79 -94.22 -19.41
N VAL A 559 47.61 -95.17 -18.48
CA VAL A 559 46.34 -95.54 -17.81
C VAL A 559 46.59 -95.53 -16.29
N ILE A 560 45.56 -95.12 -15.53
CA ILE A 560 45.42 -95.09 -14.05
C ILE A 560 45.44 -96.53 -13.47
N PRO A 561 45.71 -96.78 -12.18
CA PRO A 561 44.67 -97.47 -11.39
C PRO A 561 44.59 -97.18 -9.86
N GLU A 562 43.35 -97.33 -9.36
CA GLU A 562 42.82 -98.00 -8.14
C GLU A 562 43.57 -97.95 -6.78
N ASN A 563 42.85 -97.77 -5.65
CA ASN A 563 42.15 -98.84 -4.90
C ASN A 563 41.58 -98.35 -3.51
N LYS A 564 40.25 -98.43 -3.33
CA LYS A 564 39.47 -99.08 -2.24
C LYS A 564 39.87 -98.93 -0.74
N GLN A 565 38.97 -98.36 0.09
CA GLN A 565 38.12 -99.07 1.10
C GLN A 565 37.30 -98.12 2.03
N ARG A 566 36.02 -98.50 2.24
CA ARG A 566 35.12 -98.46 3.45
C ARG A 566 35.20 -97.25 4.40
N GLY A 567 34.13 -96.59 4.87
CA GLY A 567 32.70 -96.89 4.98
C GLY A 567 32.23 -96.55 6.41
N SER A 568 31.20 -95.71 6.58
CA SER A 568 30.15 -95.84 7.63
C SER A 568 29.08 -94.76 7.47
N ILE A 569 27.85 -95.17 7.80
CA ILE A 569 26.55 -94.51 7.65
C ILE A 569 25.97 -94.33 9.06
N ALA A 570 25.20 -93.27 9.30
CA ALA A 570 23.94 -93.21 10.07
C ALA A 570 23.66 -91.74 10.46
N ARG A 571 22.45 -91.18 10.59
CA ARG A 571 21.03 -91.43 10.24
C ARG A 571 20.25 -90.43 11.15
N LEU A 572 19.24 -89.75 10.61
CA LEU A 572 18.27 -88.91 11.36
C LEU A 572 17.38 -89.74 12.31
N PRO A 573 16.63 -89.08 13.22
CA PRO A 573 15.18 -89.01 12.98
C PRO A 573 14.47 -87.69 13.37
N LEU A 574 13.39 -87.40 12.62
CA LEU A 574 12.27 -86.47 12.85
C LEU A 574 11.45 -86.85 14.11
N GLN A 575 10.78 -85.90 14.80
CA GLN A 575 9.32 -85.65 14.64
C GLN A 575 8.69 -84.61 15.63
N PHE A 576 7.49 -84.13 15.22
CA PHE A 576 6.49 -83.19 15.80
C PHE A 576 6.74 -81.67 15.56
N ILE A 577 6.09 -80.96 14.62
CA ILE A 577 4.66 -80.63 14.32
C ILE A 577 4.07 -79.55 15.27
N VAL A 578 4.01 -78.28 14.78
CA VAL A 578 2.88 -77.28 14.74
C VAL A 578 2.13 -76.94 16.07
N PRO A 579 1.60 -75.71 16.37
CA PRO A 579 1.73 -74.35 15.78
C PRO A 579 1.82 -73.15 16.80
N LEU A 580 1.82 -71.92 16.24
CA LEU A 580 1.03 -70.73 16.64
C LEU A 580 1.41 -69.82 17.86
N ILE A 581 1.63 -68.54 17.51
CA ILE A 581 1.38 -67.26 18.23
C ILE A 581 2.33 -66.83 19.37
N LEU A 582 3.03 -65.72 19.12
CA LEU A 582 3.30 -64.54 19.99
C LEU A 582 4.76 -64.07 19.96
N VAL A 583 5.20 -63.40 18.89
CA VAL A 583 6.13 -62.25 19.01
C VAL A 583 5.89 -61.26 17.85
N ALA A 584 4.71 -60.66 17.85
CA ALA A 584 4.50 -59.32 17.31
C ALA A 584 4.25 -58.41 18.52
N ALA A 585 4.86 -57.22 18.51
CA ALA A 585 4.92 -56.21 19.58
C ALA A 585 6.04 -56.43 20.63
N ALA A 586 7.21 -55.82 20.39
CA ALA A 586 8.04 -55.13 21.41
C ALA A 586 9.43 -54.71 20.87
N ALA A 587 9.51 -54.10 19.67
CA ALA A 587 10.80 -53.61 19.14
C ALA A 587 10.71 -52.22 18.47
N ILE A 588 9.83 -51.34 18.99
CA ILE A 588 9.91 -49.86 18.81
C ILE A 588 10.04 -49.17 20.19
N GLY A 589 10.23 -49.93 21.27
CA GLY A 589 10.38 -49.39 22.64
C GLY A 589 11.82 -49.23 23.13
N TYR A 590 12.83 -49.58 22.33
CA TYR A 590 14.22 -49.69 22.79
C TYR A 590 15.18 -48.63 22.24
N TRP A 591 14.66 -47.55 21.64
CA TRP A 591 15.48 -46.39 21.24
C TRP A 591 15.07 -45.08 21.95
N PHE A 592 14.09 -45.14 22.86
CA PHE A 592 13.59 -43.98 23.63
C PHE A 592 13.85 -44.11 25.13
N LYS A 593 14.97 -44.74 25.52
CA LYS A 593 15.36 -44.95 26.93
C LYS A 593 16.87 -44.85 27.13
N GLU A 594 17.51 -43.82 26.59
CA GLU A 594 18.95 -43.58 26.83
C GLU A 594 19.33 -42.08 26.83
N GLN A 595 18.42 -41.18 27.25
CA GLN A 595 18.73 -39.75 27.49
C GLN A 595 17.97 -39.17 28.71
N GLN A 596 17.62 -40.01 29.69
CA GLN A 596 17.16 -39.53 31.00
C GLN A 596 17.66 -40.46 32.11
N SER A 597 18.76 -40.08 32.76
CA SER A 597 18.95 -40.16 34.23
C SER A 597 20.40 -39.83 34.60
N GLN A 598 20.70 -38.56 34.87
CA GLN A 598 21.46 -38.18 36.06
C GLN A 598 20.73 -36.99 36.70
N VAL A 599 19.93 -37.31 37.71
CA VAL A 599 19.31 -36.36 38.63
C VAL A 599 20.29 -36.16 39.78
N ALA A 600 20.72 -34.92 39.98
CA ALA A 600 21.15 -34.43 41.27
C ALA A 600 20.14 -33.36 41.73
N THR A 601 19.43 -33.66 42.80
CA THR A 601 18.48 -32.81 43.51
C THR A 601 19.16 -31.63 44.21
N VAL A 602 18.69 -30.40 43.98
CA VAL A 602 18.82 -29.28 44.92
C VAL A 602 17.50 -28.49 44.96
N GLN A 603 17.11 -28.14 46.18
CA GLN A 603 15.85 -27.53 46.60
C GLN A 603 15.65 -26.08 46.12
N ASN A 604 14.39 -25.70 45.91
CA ASN A 604 13.94 -24.34 45.55
C ASN A 604 13.99 -23.34 46.74
N PRO A 605 14.48 -22.12 46.51
CA PRO A 605 14.03 -20.89 47.17
C PRO A 605 13.20 -20.00 46.21
N PRO A 606 12.47 -18.99 46.73
CA PRO A 606 11.35 -18.35 46.05
C PRO A 606 11.76 -17.31 44.99
N SER A 607 10.81 -17.09 44.06
CA SER A 607 10.84 -16.16 42.93
C SER A 607 11.31 -14.75 43.29
N PRO A 608 12.18 -14.11 42.49
CA PRO A 608 12.37 -12.67 42.55
C PRO A 608 11.23 -11.95 41.83
N THR A 609 10.67 -11.00 42.55
CA THR A 609 9.69 -9.99 42.14
C THR A 609 10.10 -9.27 40.86
N THR A 610 9.31 -9.41 39.80
CA THR A 610 9.37 -8.47 38.66
C THR A 610 8.71 -7.17 39.10
N THR A 611 9.50 -6.12 39.18
CA THR A 611 9.05 -4.75 39.41
C THR A 611 8.02 -4.38 38.35
N VAL A 612 6.80 -4.07 38.79
CA VAL A 612 5.72 -3.52 37.96
C VAL A 612 6.16 -2.14 37.47
N GLN A 613 6.45 -2.01 36.17
CA GLN A 613 6.30 -0.73 35.48
C GLN A 613 4.80 -0.52 35.21
N PRO A 614 4.24 0.67 35.46
CA PRO A 614 2.81 0.93 35.28
C PRO A 614 2.44 0.83 33.80
N THR A 615 1.46 -0.02 33.53
CA THR A 615 0.73 -0.12 32.26
C THR A 615 0.25 1.28 31.82
N PRO A 616 0.41 1.70 30.55
CA PRO A 616 -0.30 2.86 30.05
C PRO A 616 -1.79 2.54 30.09
N GLU A 617 -2.59 3.39 30.74
CA GLU A 617 -4.04 3.36 30.68
C GLU A 617 -4.49 3.30 29.21
N ASN A 618 -5.20 2.23 28.85
CA ASN A 618 -5.91 2.13 27.59
C ASN A 618 -6.83 3.34 27.44
N SER A 619 -6.51 4.23 26.52
CA SER A 619 -7.46 5.24 26.04
C SER A 619 -8.69 4.48 25.49
N PRO A 620 -9.91 4.77 25.99
CA PRO A 620 -11.07 3.98 25.60
C PRO A 620 -11.39 4.18 24.12
N THR A 621 -11.44 3.08 23.36
CA THR A 621 -11.91 3.05 21.98
C THR A 621 -13.25 3.77 21.87
N LYS A 622 -13.36 4.75 20.96
CA LYS A 622 -14.59 5.52 20.73
C LYS A 622 -15.75 4.57 20.45
N ARG A 623 -16.85 4.72 21.20
CA ARG A 623 -18.02 3.85 21.10
C ARG A 623 -18.90 4.32 19.93
N THR A 624 -19.22 3.42 19.01
CA THR A 624 -20.01 3.67 17.79
C THR A 624 -21.00 2.53 17.55
N ILE A 625 -21.91 2.70 16.59
CA ILE A 625 -22.84 1.64 16.19
C ILE A 625 -22.09 0.47 15.51
N ASP A 626 -20.91 0.72 14.95
CA ASP A 626 -20.09 -0.28 14.24
C ASP A 626 -19.32 -1.23 15.17
N ASN A 627 -19.13 -0.84 16.42
CA ASN A 627 -18.46 -1.65 17.45
C ASN A 627 -19.32 -1.79 18.72
N ILE A 628 -20.64 -1.78 18.57
CA ILE A 628 -21.58 -1.85 19.70
C ILE A 628 -21.36 -3.14 20.50
N ASN A 629 -21.36 -3.03 21.82
CA ASN A 629 -21.06 -4.16 22.71
C ASN A 629 -22.09 -4.24 23.84
N THR A 630 -22.24 -5.44 24.41
CA THR A 630 -23.16 -5.71 25.52
C THR A 630 -22.86 -4.80 26.71
N GLY A 631 -23.92 -4.31 27.35
CA GLY A 631 -23.88 -3.39 28.48
C GLY A 631 -23.77 -1.91 28.10
N TRP A 632 -23.55 -1.58 26.81
CA TRP A 632 -23.52 -0.18 26.37
C TRP A 632 -24.92 0.42 26.33
N VAL A 633 -25.00 1.74 26.51
CA VAL A 633 -26.26 2.48 26.46
C VAL A 633 -26.31 3.32 25.20
N ILE A 634 -27.46 3.27 24.52
CA ILE A 634 -27.77 4.13 23.39
C ILE A 634 -28.92 5.08 23.75
N GLN A 635 -28.92 6.26 23.17
CA GLN A 635 -29.98 7.25 23.33
C GLN A 635 -30.63 7.56 21.99
N THR A 636 -31.96 7.51 21.96
CA THR A 636 -32.76 7.84 20.76
C THR A 636 -32.65 9.34 20.46
N THR A 637 -32.42 9.71 19.21
CA THR A 637 -32.33 11.13 18.81
C THR A 637 -33.65 11.68 18.27
N ALA A 638 -34.55 10.80 17.83
CA ALA A 638 -35.90 11.08 17.36
C ALA A 638 -36.86 9.98 17.82
N ALA A 639 -38.17 10.17 17.61
CA ALA A 639 -39.15 9.14 17.89
C ALA A 639 -38.97 7.95 16.93
N ILE A 640 -38.84 6.72 17.46
CA ILE A 640 -38.62 5.52 16.65
C ILE A 640 -39.90 4.67 16.64
N PRO A 641 -40.53 4.44 15.48
CA PRO A 641 -41.73 3.62 15.39
C PRO A 641 -41.40 2.13 15.61
N LEU A 642 -42.20 1.45 16.42
CA LEU A 642 -42.14 0.01 16.66
C LEU A 642 -43.21 -0.72 15.83
N ALA A 643 -43.02 -2.03 15.62
CA ALA A 643 -43.91 -2.85 14.79
C ALA A 643 -45.38 -2.88 15.27
N ASN A 644 -45.64 -2.56 16.55
CA ASN A 644 -46.96 -2.63 17.18
C ASN A 644 -47.73 -1.29 17.21
N LYS A 645 -47.39 -0.33 16.33
CA LYS A 645 -47.95 1.06 16.31
C LYS A 645 -47.60 1.93 17.53
N GLU A 646 -46.71 1.47 18.39
CA GLU A 646 -46.11 2.26 19.47
C GLU A 646 -44.83 2.95 18.96
N SER A 647 -44.36 4.00 19.64
CA SER A 647 -43.09 4.64 19.32
C SER A 647 -42.23 4.88 20.55
N LEU A 648 -40.93 4.61 20.44
CA LEU A 648 -39.96 5.06 21.44
C LEU A 648 -39.85 6.58 21.37
N ALA A 649 -39.97 7.26 22.51
CA ALA A 649 -39.81 8.70 22.59
C ALA A 649 -38.36 9.13 22.25
N PRO A 650 -38.14 10.36 21.76
CA PRO A 650 -36.80 10.92 21.64
C PRO A 650 -36.16 11.10 23.03
N ARG A 651 -34.82 11.03 23.08
CA ARG A 651 -33.99 11.06 24.30
C ARG A 651 -34.19 9.88 25.27
N ASN A 652 -34.88 8.82 24.85
CA ASN A 652 -35.03 7.61 25.66
C ASN A 652 -33.71 6.81 25.67
N PHE A 653 -33.39 6.18 26.79
CA PHE A 653 -32.16 5.39 26.96
C PHE A 653 -32.46 3.89 26.89
N LEU A 654 -31.66 3.18 26.09
CA LEU A 654 -31.77 1.74 25.87
C LEU A 654 -30.42 1.09 26.16
N GLN A 655 -30.42 0.02 26.96
CA GLN A 655 -29.23 -0.78 27.22
C GLN A 655 -29.14 -1.94 26.21
N VAL A 656 -27.95 -2.17 25.68
CA VAL A 656 -27.63 -3.30 24.81
C VAL A 656 -27.48 -4.55 25.67
N ILE A 657 -28.39 -5.50 25.50
CA ILE A 657 -28.38 -6.77 26.22
C ILE A 657 -27.50 -7.78 25.50
N GLU A 658 -27.65 -7.90 24.19
CA GLU A 658 -26.92 -8.89 23.40
C GLU A 658 -26.80 -8.45 21.94
N THR A 659 -25.74 -8.92 21.27
CA THR A 659 -25.58 -8.82 19.82
C THR A 659 -25.52 -10.21 19.22
N LYS A 660 -26.34 -10.49 18.21
CA LYS A 660 -26.43 -11.79 17.53
C LYS A 660 -26.13 -11.64 16.05
N PRO A 661 -25.47 -12.61 15.39
CA PRO A 661 -25.32 -12.57 13.93
C PRO A 661 -26.68 -12.48 13.25
N ASN A 662 -26.84 -11.60 12.25
CA ASN A 662 -28.10 -11.49 11.50
C ASN A 662 -28.13 -12.54 10.38
N PRO A 663 -28.95 -13.62 10.48
CA PRO A 663 -28.99 -14.68 9.47
C PRO A 663 -29.58 -14.24 8.11
N GLN A 664 -30.16 -13.03 8.03
CA GLN A 664 -30.76 -12.48 6.81
C GLN A 664 -29.85 -11.47 6.09
N SER A 665 -28.63 -11.21 6.58
CA SER A 665 -27.71 -10.22 5.99
C SER A 665 -26.46 -10.88 5.39
N ALA A 666 -26.18 -10.59 4.11
CA ALA A 666 -24.99 -11.07 3.40
C ALA A 666 -23.68 -10.37 3.83
N ASN A 667 -23.77 -9.29 4.62
CA ASN A 667 -22.65 -8.39 4.96
C ASN A 667 -22.20 -8.49 6.43
N GLN A 668 -22.32 -9.65 7.08
CA GLN A 668 -21.89 -9.86 8.48
C GLN A 668 -22.50 -8.84 9.48
N GLU A 669 -23.73 -8.37 9.24
CA GLU A 669 -24.42 -7.47 10.18
C GLU A 669 -24.91 -8.22 11.43
N PHE A 670 -25.09 -7.48 12.53
CA PHE A 670 -25.62 -8.02 13.78
C PHE A 670 -27.03 -7.48 14.09
N LEU A 671 -27.86 -8.31 14.72
CA LEU A 671 -29.07 -7.92 15.43
C LEU A 671 -28.68 -7.49 16.84
N VAL A 672 -29.27 -6.40 17.32
CA VAL A 672 -29.01 -5.82 18.64
C VAL A 672 -30.28 -5.92 19.47
N GLU A 673 -30.22 -6.69 20.56
CA GLU A 673 -31.30 -6.80 21.53
C GLU A 673 -31.14 -5.70 22.59
N LEU A 674 -32.16 -4.87 22.72
CA LEU A 674 -32.16 -3.66 23.53
C LEU A 674 -33.25 -3.73 24.60
N GLN A 675 -32.98 -3.14 25.75
CA GLN A 675 -33.92 -3.03 26.86
C GLN A 675 -34.07 -1.57 27.29
N GLU A 676 -35.31 -1.11 27.46
CA GLU A 676 -35.57 0.23 28.00
C GLU A 676 -35.07 0.36 29.44
N CYS A 677 -34.36 1.46 29.72
CA CYS A 677 -33.85 1.76 31.04
C CYS A 677 -34.97 2.35 31.94
N PRO A 678 -35.00 2.01 33.24
CA PRO A 678 -36.05 2.46 34.13
C PRO A 678 -36.02 3.99 34.28
N ASN A 679 -37.14 4.65 34.01
CA ASN A 679 -37.25 6.10 34.01
C ASN A 679 -37.32 6.64 35.45
N LYS A 680 -36.26 7.27 35.96
CA LYS A 680 -36.21 7.83 37.34
C LYS A 680 -37.10 9.07 37.55
N ASP A 681 -37.66 9.66 36.49
CA ASP A 681 -38.52 10.86 36.55
C ASP A 681 -40.05 10.58 36.57
N ALA A 682 -40.48 9.32 36.73
CA ALA A 682 -41.90 8.99 36.92
C ALA A 682 -42.35 9.10 38.38
N SER A 683 -42.23 10.29 38.99
CA SER A 683 -42.91 10.60 40.24
C SER A 683 -44.33 11.12 39.98
N THR A 684 -45.27 10.19 39.82
CA THR A 684 -46.68 10.41 40.16
C THR A 684 -47.14 9.26 41.05
N PRO A 685 -47.53 9.51 42.31
CA PRO A 685 -48.07 8.47 43.17
C PRO A 685 -49.53 8.23 42.78
N VAL A 686 -49.80 7.13 42.07
CA VAL A 686 -51.14 6.56 42.03
C VAL A 686 -51.12 5.34 42.93
N LYS A 687 -51.88 5.44 44.03
CA LYS A 687 -52.26 4.28 44.85
C LYS A 687 -53.12 3.38 43.98
N ASP A 688 -52.63 2.20 43.65
CA ASP A 688 -53.49 1.03 43.53
C ASP A 688 -52.70 -0.26 43.80
N ASP A 689 -53.21 -1.04 44.75
CA ASP A 689 -52.66 -2.31 45.18
C ASP A 689 -52.90 -3.37 44.09
N SER A 690 -51.86 -3.77 43.37
CA SER A 690 -51.79 -5.04 42.63
C SER A 690 -50.34 -5.38 42.24
N PRO A 691 -49.83 -6.60 42.51
CA PRO A 691 -48.47 -6.96 42.17
C PRO A 691 -48.42 -7.42 40.72
N ASN A 692 -48.24 -6.48 39.79
CA ASN A 692 -47.85 -6.81 38.43
C ASN A 692 -46.53 -6.11 38.12
N VAL A 693 -45.42 -6.80 38.38
CA VAL A 693 -44.08 -6.37 38.00
C VAL A 693 -44.05 -6.32 36.47
N GLN A 694 -44.25 -5.12 35.90
CA GLN A 694 -44.14 -4.88 34.47
C GLN A 694 -42.73 -5.27 34.02
N GLN A 695 -42.63 -6.40 33.31
CA GLN A 695 -41.36 -6.87 32.75
C GLN A 695 -40.82 -5.81 31.78
N PRO A 696 -39.51 -5.50 31.82
CA PRO A 696 -38.91 -4.47 30.99
C PRO A 696 -39.03 -4.85 29.50
N LYS A 697 -39.51 -3.90 28.70
CA LYS A 697 -39.78 -4.09 27.28
C LYS A 697 -38.48 -4.32 26.51
N ARG A 698 -38.34 -5.49 25.89
CA ARG A 698 -37.22 -5.83 25.01
C ARG A 698 -37.58 -5.53 23.56
N ILE A 699 -36.64 -4.94 22.83
CA ILE A 699 -36.81 -4.48 21.46
C ILE A 699 -35.58 -4.93 20.67
N GLU A 700 -35.77 -5.46 19.47
CA GLU A 700 -34.69 -5.90 18.60
C GLU A 700 -34.61 -4.98 17.37
N PHE A 701 -33.41 -4.51 17.05
CA PHE A 701 -33.13 -3.76 15.82
C PHE A 701 -31.89 -4.30 15.12
N SER A 702 -31.89 -4.27 13.79
CA SER A 702 -30.66 -4.51 13.02
C SER A 702 -29.72 -3.31 13.13
N GLN A 703 -28.42 -3.57 12.98
CA GLN A 703 -27.39 -2.51 12.93
C GLN A 703 -27.72 -1.42 11.89
N ALA A 704 -28.24 -1.79 10.71
CA ALA A 704 -28.68 -0.85 9.69
C ALA A 704 -29.87 0.02 10.13
N GLN A 705 -30.82 -0.54 10.88
CA GLN A 705 -31.94 0.22 11.44
C GLN A 705 -31.44 1.24 12.47
N LEU A 706 -30.53 0.86 13.37
CA LEU A 706 -29.94 1.79 14.34
C LEU A 706 -29.19 2.95 13.66
N LYS A 707 -28.43 2.67 12.60
CA LYS A 707 -27.79 3.70 11.77
C LYS A 707 -28.82 4.63 11.13
N LYS A 708 -29.91 4.06 10.57
CA LYS A 708 -31.00 4.83 9.94
C LYS A 708 -31.71 5.74 10.94
N PHE A 709 -31.89 5.29 12.19
CA PHE A 709 -32.50 6.07 13.25
C PHE A 709 -31.56 7.10 13.89
N LYS A 710 -30.29 7.16 13.47
CA LYS A 710 -29.27 8.09 13.97
C LYS A 710 -29.18 8.12 15.50
N VAL A 711 -29.28 6.95 16.14
CA VAL A 711 -29.14 6.84 17.60
C VAL A 711 -27.73 7.23 18.04
N SER A 712 -27.60 7.77 19.26
CA SER A 712 -26.31 8.14 19.84
C SER A 712 -25.84 7.06 20.83
N VAL A 713 -24.54 6.78 20.88
CA VAL A 713 -23.95 5.78 21.79
C VAL A 713 -23.21 6.52 22.91
N LEU A 714 -23.57 6.24 24.18
CA LEU A 714 -22.91 6.83 25.34
C LEU A 714 -21.44 6.39 25.39
N GLN A 715 -20.54 7.37 25.46
CA GLN A 715 -19.09 7.13 25.48
C GLN A 715 -18.63 6.59 26.86
N ALA A 716 -17.46 5.95 26.88
CA ALA A 716 -16.86 5.49 28.12
C ALA A 716 -16.62 6.67 29.08
N GLY A 717 -17.09 6.56 30.33
CA GLY A 717 -17.00 7.61 31.35
C GLY A 717 -18.23 8.52 31.49
N GLN A 718 -19.23 8.41 30.60
CA GLN A 718 -20.52 9.09 30.80
C GLN A 718 -21.41 8.29 31.76
N ALA A 719 -22.09 8.97 32.69
CA ALA A 719 -23.02 8.32 33.61
C ALA A 719 -24.14 7.60 32.86
N SER A 720 -24.30 6.31 33.11
CA SER A 720 -25.34 5.46 32.52
C SER A 720 -26.66 5.64 33.28
N PRO A 721 -27.75 6.05 32.63
CA PRO A 721 -29.08 6.13 33.26
C PRO A 721 -29.69 4.75 33.56
N CYS A 722 -29.06 3.69 33.08
CA CYS A 722 -29.48 2.30 33.21
C CYS A 722 -28.85 1.60 34.42
N ASP A 723 -27.91 2.28 35.09
CA ASP A 723 -27.29 1.90 36.36
C ASP A 723 -28.07 2.52 37.54
#